data_AF-A0A532TAB4-F1
#
_entry.id   AF-A0A532TAB4-F1
#
_cell.length_a   1.000
_cell.length_b   1.000
_cell.length_c   1.000
_cell.angle_alpha   90.00
_cell.angle_beta   90.00
_cell.angle_gamma   90.00
#
_symmetry.space_group_name_H-M   'P 1'
#
loop_
_entity.id
_entity.type
_entity.pdbx_description
1 polymer ?
#
loop_
_entity_poly.entity_id
_entity_poly.type
_entity_poly.pdbx_seq_one_letter_code
_entity_poly.pdbx_strand_id
1 'polypeptide(L)'
;MILAEKKYKIQEVQNGYANRTLYLNLSKNEISIKPVSDEMKEKFIGGKGFDLWLMWNSLPKDRIIKWDDPENEICISSGPLGGSIFYPGSGKSIVTSISPLTGIIVDSNVGGYFGPYLKFSGFDALEIQGKAKKDVIIYIDGIEGLIQIKEVEDSEGLSEYSHELTQQLTEKYAKDDAEKQRVSVVSSGPAAKHSKWGMLNFSWFVRGRNWASSKQAGRGGIGTVFKDKNLKALVCLSPKITINSNNPADLEEARKIGKMYSQEIIKLDPIQNEMRRVGTGHLPEIMNMTDLLPTENFRFGMHKEISGKEIPYSREIMRTIYSGKEGADGCWIGCTVSCSHYSEGHKVLTGPFKGKKVIVDGPEYETIAGCGSNWGVWDPKWVLETNFYCDTYGLDTISVGTGIAFVMECYEAGILNKEITGGLELNFGSIESALKLIHQMARGEGFGKIVGQGIKYLKNYFIEKFGANPQFLQDIGMEHKGLEFSEYVTKESLAQQGGYGLTNKGPQHDEAWLIFDDVIRNSIPTFEDKAKALRFFPYWRTWFSLNGLCKLPWNDIQPLSQREYPIKDPKTGELVRAKIPDHVKWYTEYFSAVTGRQSTTDDLLKMSERVYNFQRIFNIRLGKGLREHDSNLPYRAVGPVTMLEYESRSERYDDQLKKIIGINPNGKDTTEKMKILREYREEQYVKLQDAVYKERGWNQNGCPTIEKVKELGIDYEDVINFIKPHQ
;
A
#
# COMPACT_ATOMS: atom_id res chain seq x y z
N MET A 1 11.37 29.18 -13.90
CA MET A 1 10.68 29.78 -15.08
C MET A 1 9.30 29.13 -15.28
N ILE A 2 8.26 29.83 -15.76
CA ILE A 2 6.98 29.17 -16.15
C ILE A 2 7.14 28.56 -17.55
N LEU A 3 6.98 27.24 -17.66
CA LEU A 3 7.09 26.50 -18.92
C LEU A 3 5.74 26.37 -19.64
N ALA A 4 4.66 26.25 -18.86
CA ALA A 4 3.30 26.23 -19.36
C ALA A 4 2.34 26.78 -18.31
N GLU A 5 1.27 27.41 -18.77
CA GLU A 5 0.21 27.96 -17.94
C GLU A 5 -1.15 27.78 -18.60
N LYS A 6 -2.18 27.51 -17.79
CA LYS A 6 -3.57 27.49 -18.23
C LYS A 6 -4.48 28.06 -17.16
N LYS A 7 -5.26 29.08 -17.52
CA LYS A 7 -6.41 29.52 -16.73
C LYS A 7 -7.64 28.68 -17.07
N TYR A 8 -8.46 28.38 -16.08
CA TYR A 8 -9.67 27.60 -16.23
C TYR A 8 -10.76 28.09 -15.28
N LYS A 9 -12.02 27.88 -15.69
CA LYS A 9 -13.16 28.11 -14.80
C LYS A 9 -13.29 26.92 -13.85
N ILE A 10 -13.28 27.17 -12.55
CA ILE A 10 -13.53 26.12 -11.55
C ILE A 10 -14.95 25.57 -11.77
N GLN A 11 -15.07 24.25 -11.75
CA GLN A 11 -16.35 23.55 -11.87
C GLN A 11 -16.70 23.00 -10.51
N GLU A 12 -17.93 23.26 -10.09
CA GLU A 12 -18.44 22.71 -8.84
C GLU A 12 -18.62 21.20 -8.96
N VAL A 13 -18.29 20.51 -7.88
CA VAL A 13 -18.58 19.08 -7.74
C VAL A 13 -20.10 18.90 -7.70
N GLN A 14 -20.59 17.88 -8.39
CA GLN A 14 -21.99 17.47 -8.39
C GLN A 14 -22.05 15.96 -8.14
N ASN A 15 -22.80 15.54 -7.13
CA ASN A 15 -22.95 14.14 -6.73
C ASN A 15 -21.61 13.42 -6.53
N GLY A 16 -20.63 14.13 -5.97
CA GLY A 16 -19.26 13.63 -5.76
C GLY A 16 -18.29 13.77 -6.94
N TYR A 17 -18.72 14.24 -8.12
CA TYR A 17 -17.88 14.36 -9.32
C TYR A 17 -17.66 15.81 -9.79
N ALA A 18 -16.43 16.17 -10.12
CA ALA A 18 -16.08 17.41 -10.83
C ALA A 18 -16.35 17.32 -12.35
N ASN A 19 -16.53 16.11 -12.88
CA ASN A 19 -16.76 15.76 -14.28
C ASN A 19 -15.63 16.16 -15.24
N ARG A 20 -14.39 16.28 -14.74
CA ARG A 20 -13.22 16.65 -15.53
C ARG A 20 -11.97 15.95 -15.05
N THR A 21 -11.03 15.68 -15.95
CA THR A 21 -9.67 15.26 -15.63
C THR A 21 -8.66 16.28 -16.14
N LEU A 22 -7.51 16.35 -15.47
CA LEU A 22 -6.39 17.20 -15.84
C LEU A 22 -5.29 16.34 -16.45
N TYR A 23 -4.92 16.60 -17.70
CA TYR A 23 -3.80 15.96 -18.37
C TYR A 23 -2.63 16.92 -18.51
N LEU A 24 -1.44 16.47 -18.11
CA LEU A 24 -0.19 17.19 -18.20
C LEU A 24 0.85 16.36 -18.97
N ASN A 25 1.46 16.93 -20.00
CA ASN A 25 2.60 16.32 -20.69
C ASN A 25 3.86 17.14 -20.47
N LEU A 26 4.80 16.60 -19.69
CA LEU A 26 6.03 17.28 -19.30
C LEU A 26 7.05 17.40 -20.44
N SER A 27 7.02 16.48 -21.41
CA SER A 27 7.92 16.55 -22.57
C SER A 27 7.50 17.67 -23.54
N LYS A 28 6.18 17.91 -23.62
CA LYS A 28 5.57 18.90 -24.53
C LYS A 28 5.20 20.21 -23.84
N ASN A 29 5.30 20.28 -22.51
CA ASN A 29 4.76 21.36 -21.68
C ASN A 29 3.27 21.62 -21.99
N GLU A 30 2.48 20.55 -22.11
CA GLU A 30 1.06 20.63 -22.48
C GLU A 30 0.16 20.55 -21.24
N ILE A 31 -0.89 21.37 -21.21
CA ILE A 31 -1.94 21.33 -20.19
C ILE A 31 -3.31 21.19 -20.87
N SER A 32 -3.97 20.06 -20.67
CA SER A 32 -5.29 19.77 -21.23
C SER A 32 -6.29 19.41 -20.13
N ILE A 33 -7.54 19.79 -20.34
CA ILE A 33 -8.65 19.46 -19.45
C ILE A 33 -9.62 18.62 -20.28
N LYS A 34 -9.85 17.38 -19.86
CA LYS A 34 -10.69 16.41 -20.57
C LYS A 34 -11.99 16.19 -19.78
N PRO A 35 -13.13 15.92 -20.45
CA PRO A 35 -14.35 15.55 -19.75
C PRO A 35 -14.25 14.15 -19.14
N VAL A 36 -14.93 13.92 -18.02
CA VAL A 36 -15.23 12.56 -17.53
C VAL A 36 -16.51 12.09 -18.21
N SER A 37 -16.45 10.96 -18.91
CA SER A 37 -17.61 10.39 -19.59
C SER A 37 -18.56 9.68 -18.61
N ASP A 38 -19.81 9.44 -19.03
CA ASP A 38 -20.73 8.62 -18.26
C ASP A 38 -20.26 7.18 -18.13
N GLU A 39 -19.60 6.64 -19.16
CA GLU A 39 -18.99 5.31 -19.11
C GLU A 39 -17.90 5.20 -18.03
N MET A 40 -17.06 6.24 -17.88
CA MET A 40 -16.09 6.29 -16.79
C MET A 40 -16.80 6.17 -15.44
N LYS A 41 -17.81 7.01 -15.18
CA LYS A 41 -18.57 7.00 -13.92
C LYS A 41 -19.32 5.69 -13.70
N GLU A 42 -19.86 5.08 -14.75
CA GLU A 42 -20.67 3.87 -14.64
C GLU A 42 -19.83 2.62 -14.37
N LYS A 43 -18.75 2.45 -15.15
CA LYS A 43 -17.93 1.24 -15.16
C LYS A 43 -16.73 1.35 -14.22
N PHE A 44 -16.05 2.49 -14.23
CA PHE A 44 -14.79 2.68 -13.49
C PHE A 44 -14.96 3.46 -12.19
N ILE A 45 -16.12 4.09 -11.98
CA ILE A 45 -16.54 4.75 -10.74
C ILE A 45 -15.70 5.98 -10.39
N GLY A 46 -14.41 5.83 -10.12
CA GLY A 46 -13.52 6.89 -9.68
C GLY A 46 -12.19 6.31 -9.18
N GLY A 47 -11.35 7.16 -8.57
CA GLY A 47 -10.12 6.72 -7.91
C GLY A 47 -9.27 5.83 -8.81
N LYS A 48 -8.90 4.64 -8.29
CA LYS A 48 -8.13 3.63 -9.05
C LYS A 48 -8.74 3.31 -10.41
N GLY A 49 -10.07 3.27 -10.54
CA GLY A 49 -10.71 2.94 -11.80
C GLY A 49 -10.50 4.00 -12.86
N PHE A 50 -10.57 5.29 -12.49
CA PHE A 50 -10.26 6.38 -13.41
C PHE A 50 -8.80 6.36 -13.80
N ASP A 51 -7.91 6.16 -12.82
CA ASP A 51 -6.48 6.09 -13.08
C ASP A 51 -6.14 4.96 -14.09
N LEU A 52 -6.70 3.77 -13.91
CA LEU A 52 -6.50 2.64 -14.82
C LEU A 52 -7.08 2.88 -16.22
N TRP A 53 -8.28 3.49 -16.30
CA TRP A 53 -8.92 3.79 -17.57
C TRP A 53 -8.13 4.82 -18.38
N LEU A 54 -7.65 5.87 -17.72
CA LEU A 54 -6.81 6.90 -18.32
C LEU A 54 -5.52 6.29 -18.88
N MET A 55 -4.77 5.56 -18.05
CA MET A 55 -3.55 4.86 -18.47
C MET A 55 -3.80 3.86 -19.60
N TRP A 56 -4.88 3.08 -19.55
CA TRP A 56 -5.17 2.09 -20.59
C TRP A 56 -5.28 2.73 -21.98
N ASN A 57 -5.95 3.90 -22.04
CA ASN A 57 -6.22 4.63 -23.26
C ASN A 57 -5.05 5.49 -23.74
N SER A 58 -4.22 5.98 -22.81
CA SER A 58 -3.05 6.81 -23.13
C SER A 58 -1.85 5.99 -23.60
N LEU A 59 -1.64 4.80 -23.05
CA LEU A 59 -0.47 3.98 -23.36
C LEU A 59 -0.55 3.34 -24.74
N PRO A 60 0.56 3.31 -25.51
CA PRO A 60 0.66 2.55 -26.77
C PRO A 60 0.32 1.07 -26.58
N LYS A 61 -0.44 0.49 -27.53
CA LYS A 61 -0.95 -0.91 -27.47
C LYS A 61 -0.12 -1.88 -28.30
N ASP A 62 0.78 -1.37 -29.14
CA ASP A 62 1.64 -2.13 -30.06
C ASP A 62 2.96 -2.59 -29.41
N ARG A 63 3.29 -2.11 -28.20
CA ARG A 63 4.48 -2.50 -27.45
C ARG A 63 4.24 -2.52 -25.94
N ILE A 64 5.09 -3.25 -25.22
CA ILE A 64 5.14 -3.21 -23.75
C ILE A 64 5.85 -1.92 -23.33
N ILE A 65 5.19 -1.13 -22.47
CA ILE A 65 5.72 0.10 -21.89
C ILE A 65 6.52 -0.23 -20.64
N LYS A 66 7.75 0.30 -20.55
CA LYS A 66 8.60 0.16 -19.37
C LYS A 66 8.29 1.26 -18.36
N TRP A 67 8.69 1.03 -17.11
CA TRP A 67 8.44 1.98 -16.01
C TRP A 67 9.10 3.36 -16.24
N ASP A 68 10.21 3.40 -16.97
CA ASP A 68 11.01 4.59 -17.29
C ASP A 68 10.78 5.11 -18.72
N ASP A 69 9.81 4.56 -19.44
CA ASP A 69 9.42 5.14 -20.73
C ASP A 69 8.68 6.47 -20.49
N PRO A 70 8.86 7.50 -21.35
CA PRO A 70 8.16 8.77 -21.19
C PRO A 70 6.62 8.61 -21.28
N GLU A 71 6.14 7.56 -21.94
CA GLU A 71 4.72 7.23 -22.03
C GLU A 71 4.13 6.71 -20.71
N ASN A 72 4.92 6.09 -19.82
CA ASN A 72 4.41 5.67 -18.51
C ASN A 72 3.85 6.88 -17.77
N GLU A 73 2.72 6.72 -17.09
CA GLU A 73 2.03 7.83 -16.43
C GLU A 73 2.07 7.71 -14.92
N ILE A 74 1.93 8.85 -14.26
CA ILE A 74 1.49 8.92 -12.87
C ILE A 74 0.08 9.48 -12.90
N CYS A 75 -0.90 8.65 -12.55
CA CYS A 75 -2.29 9.08 -12.39
C CYS A 75 -2.64 9.21 -10.91
N ILE A 76 -3.32 10.30 -10.53
CA ILE A 76 -3.80 10.55 -9.17
C ILE A 76 -5.28 10.91 -9.21
N SER A 77 -6.11 10.18 -8.49
CA SER A 77 -7.55 10.45 -8.40
C SER A 77 -8.07 10.35 -6.96
N SER A 78 -9.17 11.08 -6.70
CA SER A 78 -10.03 10.86 -5.54
C SER A 78 -11.40 10.41 -6.03
N GLY A 79 -11.94 9.35 -5.45
CA GLY A 79 -13.25 8.84 -5.84
C GLY A 79 -14.41 9.75 -5.44
N PRO A 80 -15.65 9.42 -5.86
CA PRO A 80 -16.83 10.25 -5.62
C PRO A 80 -17.11 10.54 -4.13
N LEU A 81 -16.74 9.62 -3.23
CA LEU A 81 -17.00 9.76 -1.80
C LEU A 81 -15.86 10.48 -1.06
N GLY A 82 -14.74 10.74 -1.74
CA GLY A 82 -13.57 11.43 -1.19
C GLY A 82 -13.87 12.88 -0.82
N GLY A 83 -13.23 13.40 0.23
CA GLY A 83 -13.32 14.79 0.66
C GLY A 83 -14.55 15.16 1.48
N SER A 84 -15.44 14.23 1.81
CA SER A 84 -16.54 14.50 2.74
C SER A 84 -16.02 14.80 4.14
N ILE A 85 -16.45 15.88 4.80
CA ILE A 85 -15.96 16.27 6.13
C ILE A 85 -16.74 15.66 7.30
N PHE A 86 -17.76 14.85 7.02
CA PHE A 86 -18.66 14.27 8.02
C PHE A 86 -18.69 12.74 8.00
N TYR A 87 -17.87 12.12 7.15
CA TYR A 87 -17.80 10.66 7.02
C TYR A 87 -16.37 10.18 7.38
N PRO A 88 -16.21 9.13 8.20
CA PRO A 88 -14.89 8.67 8.60
C PRO A 88 -14.10 8.09 7.41
N GLY A 89 -12.84 8.50 7.27
CA GLY A 89 -11.93 7.91 6.30
C GLY A 89 -12.11 8.37 4.85
N SER A 90 -12.79 9.47 4.58
CA SER A 90 -13.01 10.04 3.23
C SER A 90 -11.79 10.76 2.62
N GLY A 91 -10.61 10.61 3.20
CA GLY A 91 -9.41 11.38 2.85
C GLY A 91 -8.50 10.77 1.79
N LYS A 92 -8.93 9.76 1.05
CA LYS A 92 -7.97 8.97 0.27
C LYS A 92 -7.71 9.54 -1.12
N SER A 93 -6.44 9.56 -1.47
CA SER A 93 -5.94 9.71 -2.83
C SER A 93 -5.45 8.34 -3.30
N ILE A 94 -5.70 8.00 -4.55
CA ILE A 94 -5.10 6.84 -5.20
C ILE A 94 -4.08 7.33 -6.20
N VAL A 95 -2.93 6.65 -6.26
CA VAL A 95 -1.89 6.92 -7.24
C VAL A 95 -1.58 5.65 -7.99
N THR A 96 -1.49 5.69 -9.31
CA THR A 96 -1.11 4.53 -10.13
C THR A 96 0.00 4.86 -11.12
N SER A 97 0.80 3.83 -11.43
CA SER A 97 1.85 3.87 -12.47
C SER A 97 2.30 2.44 -12.83
N ILE A 98 3.11 2.29 -13.88
CA ILE A 98 3.89 1.06 -14.08
C ILE A 98 5.08 1.07 -13.12
N SER A 99 5.20 0.03 -12.30
CA SER A 99 6.20 -0.08 -11.24
C SER A 99 7.62 -0.37 -11.77
N PRO A 100 8.68 0.30 -11.27
CA PRO A 100 10.07 -0.09 -11.51
C PRO A 100 10.49 -1.43 -10.89
N LEU A 101 9.79 -1.88 -9.84
CA LEU A 101 10.05 -3.14 -9.14
C LEU A 101 9.40 -4.31 -9.89
N THR A 102 8.12 -4.17 -10.20
CA THR A 102 7.29 -5.27 -10.68
C THR A 102 7.09 -5.24 -12.19
N GLY A 103 7.30 -4.12 -12.86
CA GLY A 103 7.04 -3.95 -14.30
C GLY A 103 5.57 -4.13 -14.70
N ILE A 104 4.66 -4.03 -13.74
CA ILE A 104 3.20 -4.08 -13.93
C ILE A 104 2.55 -2.87 -13.28
N ILE A 105 1.24 -2.73 -13.43
CA ILE A 105 0.49 -1.64 -12.79
C ILE A 105 0.50 -1.83 -11.28
N VAL A 106 0.97 -0.79 -10.58
CA VAL A 106 0.84 -0.67 -9.14
C VAL A 106 -0.08 0.50 -8.81
N ASP A 107 -0.89 0.31 -7.77
CA ASP A 107 -1.71 1.35 -7.16
C ASP A 107 -1.36 1.48 -5.68
N SER A 108 -1.34 2.72 -5.20
CA SER A 108 -1.09 3.06 -3.81
C SER A 108 -2.22 3.92 -3.27
N ASN A 109 -2.79 3.52 -2.12
CA ASN A 109 -3.82 4.25 -1.41
C ASN A 109 -3.18 5.04 -0.28
N VAL A 110 -3.32 6.37 -0.32
CA VAL A 110 -2.66 7.28 0.63
C VAL A 110 -3.65 8.24 1.24
N GLY A 111 -3.46 8.54 2.54
CA GLY A 111 -4.17 9.65 3.20
C GLY A 111 -3.60 11.01 2.81
N GLY A 112 -3.92 12.04 3.56
CA GLY A 112 -3.52 13.40 3.20
C GLY A 112 -4.57 14.06 2.31
N TYR A 113 -4.30 15.29 1.90
CA TYR A 113 -5.38 16.17 1.43
C TYR A 113 -5.36 16.39 -0.09
N PHE A 114 -4.33 15.92 -0.80
CA PHE A 114 -4.12 16.21 -2.22
C PHE A 114 -5.27 15.77 -3.13
N GLY A 115 -5.71 14.51 -3.05
CA GLY A 115 -6.81 13.99 -3.88
C GLY A 115 -8.12 14.77 -3.69
N PRO A 116 -8.62 14.94 -2.45
CA PRO A 116 -9.75 15.82 -2.18
C PRO A 116 -9.54 17.26 -2.66
N TYR A 117 -8.36 17.83 -2.48
CA TYR A 117 -8.04 19.21 -2.90
C TYR A 117 -8.05 19.37 -4.41
N LEU A 118 -7.51 18.39 -5.14
CA LEU A 118 -7.58 18.32 -6.58
C LEU A 118 -9.04 18.28 -7.05
N LYS A 119 -9.87 17.45 -6.41
CA LYS A 119 -11.31 17.36 -6.70
C LYS A 119 -12.04 18.67 -6.50
N PHE A 120 -11.83 19.33 -5.36
CA PHE A 120 -12.47 20.62 -5.08
C PHE A 120 -11.87 21.77 -5.88
N SER A 121 -10.67 21.60 -6.45
CA SER A 121 -10.11 22.48 -7.47
C SER A 121 -10.73 22.22 -8.86
N GLY A 122 -11.58 21.19 -9.00
CA GLY A 122 -12.42 20.95 -10.16
C GLY A 122 -11.95 19.81 -11.08
N PHE A 123 -11.19 18.83 -10.56
CA PHE A 123 -10.71 17.67 -11.33
C PHE A 123 -10.84 16.35 -10.55
N ASP A 124 -11.50 15.35 -11.13
CA ASP A 124 -11.64 14.01 -10.53
C ASP A 124 -10.34 13.18 -10.61
N ALA A 125 -9.47 13.48 -11.58
CA ALA A 125 -8.19 12.82 -11.76
C ALA A 125 -7.15 13.75 -12.41
N LEU A 126 -5.89 13.47 -12.14
CA LEU A 126 -4.69 14.09 -12.72
C LEU A 126 -3.87 13.00 -13.42
N GLU A 127 -3.51 13.20 -14.67
CA GLU A 127 -2.71 12.30 -15.51
C GLU A 127 -1.41 13.03 -15.92
N ILE A 128 -0.25 12.51 -15.52
CA ILE A 128 1.06 13.11 -15.81
C ILE A 128 1.88 12.17 -16.70
N GLN A 129 2.15 12.62 -17.93
CA GLN A 129 2.93 11.91 -18.94
C GLN A 129 4.20 12.70 -19.32
N GLY A 130 5.14 12.05 -20.00
CA GLY A 130 6.38 12.65 -20.47
C GLY A 130 7.42 12.80 -19.37
N LYS A 131 8.52 13.49 -19.69
CA LYS A 131 9.62 13.81 -18.76
C LYS A 131 10.06 15.25 -18.98
N ALA A 132 10.19 16.01 -17.90
CA ALA A 132 10.73 17.36 -17.99
C ALA A 132 12.25 17.34 -18.21
N LYS A 133 12.82 18.38 -18.83
CA LYS A 133 14.28 18.48 -19.06
C LYS A 133 15.07 18.81 -17.79
N LYS A 134 14.45 19.55 -16.87
CA LYS A 134 14.96 19.89 -15.53
C LYS A 134 13.87 19.61 -14.50
N ASP A 135 14.21 19.71 -13.22
CA ASP A 135 13.25 19.59 -12.13
C ASP A 135 12.12 20.64 -12.30
N VAL A 136 10.87 20.19 -12.24
CA VAL A 136 9.68 21.04 -12.33
C VAL A 136 8.75 20.88 -11.13
N ILE A 137 8.01 21.95 -10.82
CA ILE A 137 6.86 21.95 -9.93
C ILE A 137 5.60 22.12 -10.77
N ILE A 138 4.61 21.24 -10.55
CA ILE A 138 3.25 21.46 -11.02
C ILE A 138 2.48 22.17 -9.92
N TYR A 139 1.90 23.33 -10.23
CA TYR A 139 1.07 24.09 -9.30
C TYR A 139 -0.37 24.17 -9.82
N ILE A 140 -1.33 23.80 -8.97
CA ILE A 140 -2.76 23.89 -9.21
C ILE A 140 -3.34 24.86 -8.17
N ASP A 141 -3.77 26.02 -8.64
CA ASP A 141 -4.49 27.02 -7.86
C ASP A 141 -5.99 26.85 -8.10
N GLY A 142 -6.64 26.14 -7.19
CA GLY A 142 -8.07 25.95 -7.20
C GLY A 142 -8.86 27.16 -6.72
N ILE A 143 -8.22 28.26 -6.28
CA ILE A 143 -8.91 29.49 -5.89
C ILE A 143 -9.05 30.41 -7.09
N GLU A 144 -7.94 30.63 -7.81
CA GLU A 144 -7.88 31.53 -8.97
C GLU A 144 -8.13 30.81 -10.30
N GLY A 145 -8.25 29.47 -10.29
CA GLY A 145 -8.44 28.67 -11.50
C GLY A 145 -7.23 28.71 -12.41
N LEU A 146 -6.05 28.39 -11.87
CA LEU A 146 -4.77 28.47 -12.58
C LEU A 146 -3.98 27.16 -12.45
N ILE A 147 -3.41 26.68 -13.55
CA ILE A 147 -2.48 25.53 -13.58
C ILE A 147 -1.17 25.99 -14.19
N GLN A 148 -0.05 25.66 -13.57
CA GLN A 148 1.29 26.01 -14.06
C GLN A 148 2.25 24.82 -13.97
N ILE A 149 3.11 24.69 -14.98
CA ILE A 149 4.32 23.86 -14.94
C ILE A 149 5.50 24.83 -14.81
N LYS A 150 6.26 24.74 -13.72
CA LYS A 150 7.36 25.65 -13.39
C LYS A 150 8.68 24.91 -13.32
N GLU A 151 9.66 25.33 -14.11
CA GLU A 151 11.06 24.94 -13.93
C GLU A 151 11.60 25.50 -12.61
N VAL A 152 12.27 24.64 -11.85
CA VAL A 152 12.92 24.94 -10.57
C VAL A 152 14.36 25.38 -10.83
N GLU A 153 14.73 26.54 -10.28
CA GLU A 153 16.11 27.00 -10.29
C GLU A 153 16.79 26.72 -8.94
N ASP A 154 18.09 26.40 -8.96
CA ASP A 154 18.86 26.15 -7.73
C ASP A 154 18.86 27.36 -6.79
N SER A 155 18.77 28.57 -7.33
CA SER A 155 18.66 29.82 -6.56
C SER A 155 17.41 29.91 -5.69
N GLU A 156 16.39 29.07 -5.92
CA GLU A 156 15.19 29.03 -5.08
C GLU A 156 15.43 28.37 -3.71
N GLY A 157 16.57 27.68 -3.53
CA GLY A 157 16.93 27.10 -2.22
C GLY A 157 15.99 25.99 -1.74
N LEU A 158 15.26 25.34 -2.66
CA LEU A 158 14.30 24.29 -2.33
C LEU A 158 15.01 23.00 -1.91
N SER A 159 14.73 22.51 -0.70
CA SER A 159 15.37 21.32 -0.14
C SER A 159 15.15 20.09 -1.03
N GLU A 160 16.13 19.19 -1.05
CA GLU A 160 15.98 17.86 -1.64
C GLU A 160 15.26 16.88 -0.71
N TYR A 161 15.29 17.14 0.59
CA TYR A 161 14.66 16.33 1.63
C TYR A 161 13.15 16.57 1.65
N SER A 162 12.37 15.49 1.54
CA SER A 162 10.94 15.58 1.28
C SER A 162 10.16 16.35 2.35
N HIS A 163 10.52 16.17 3.63
CA HIS A 163 9.85 16.82 4.76
C HIS A 163 10.09 18.34 4.77
N GLU A 164 11.33 18.80 4.56
CA GLU A 164 11.64 20.23 4.46
C GLU A 164 11.03 20.86 3.22
N LEU A 165 11.12 20.19 2.06
CA LEU A 165 10.54 20.66 0.80
C LEU A 165 9.03 20.86 0.94
N THR A 166 8.35 19.92 1.58
CA THR A 166 6.91 19.98 1.82
C THR A 166 6.54 21.19 2.69
N GLN A 167 7.28 21.45 3.77
CA GLN A 167 7.08 22.64 4.60
C GLN A 167 7.32 23.92 3.80
N GLN A 168 8.45 24.03 3.09
CA GLN A 168 8.82 25.19 2.29
C GLN A 168 7.76 25.53 1.24
N LEU A 169 7.23 24.52 0.53
CA LEU A 169 6.21 24.73 -0.50
C LEU A 169 4.84 25.07 0.11
N THR A 170 4.51 24.50 1.26
CA THR A 170 3.29 24.86 2.01
C THR A 170 3.30 26.34 2.39
N GLU A 171 4.43 26.84 2.88
CA GLU A 171 4.60 28.25 3.25
C GLU A 171 4.66 29.17 2.03
N LYS A 172 5.37 28.78 0.97
CA LYS A 172 5.56 29.58 -0.25
C LYS A 172 4.26 29.81 -1.02
N TYR A 173 3.36 28.82 -1.06
CA TYR A 173 2.13 28.86 -1.85
C TYR A 173 0.89 29.30 -1.06
N ALA A 174 1.02 29.54 0.23
CA ALA A 174 -0.03 30.14 1.06
C ALA A 174 0.17 31.65 1.18
N LYS A 175 -0.89 32.45 1.06
CA LYS A 175 -0.81 33.90 1.29
C LYS A 175 -0.79 34.26 2.79
N ASP A 176 -1.38 33.40 3.62
CA ASP A 176 -1.48 33.56 5.06
C ASP A 176 -1.53 32.21 5.79
N ASP A 177 -1.53 32.24 7.12
CA ASP A 177 -1.59 31.03 7.96
C ASP A 177 -2.87 30.20 7.77
N ALA A 178 -3.98 30.81 7.37
CA ALA A 178 -5.22 30.10 7.10
C ALA A 178 -5.15 29.34 5.76
N GLU A 179 -4.42 29.86 4.78
CA GLU A 179 -4.16 29.20 3.51
C GLU A 179 -3.21 28.02 3.60
N LYS A 180 -2.29 27.98 4.57
CA LYS A 180 -1.41 26.81 4.76
C LYS A 180 -2.19 25.51 4.90
N GLN A 181 -3.34 25.53 5.59
CA GLN A 181 -4.21 24.36 5.71
C GLN A 181 -4.83 23.93 4.38
N ARG A 182 -4.92 24.82 3.40
CA ARG A 182 -5.49 24.59 2.06
C ARG A 182 -4.44 24.21 1.01
N VAL A 183 -3.17 24.17 1.38
CA VAL A 183 -2.09 23.66 0.54
C VAL A 183 -1.85 22.18 0.85
N SER A 184 -1.75 21.37 -0.19
CA SER A 184 -1.22 20.01 -0.11
C SER A 184 -0.13 19.82 -1.14
N VAL A 185 0.94 19.15 -0.74
CA VAL A 185 2.14 18.92 -1.54
C VAL A 185 2.35 17.42 -1.68
N VAL A 186 2.58 16.97 -2.91
CA VAL A 186 3.10 15.63 -3.21
C VAL A 186 4.57 15.76 -3.55
N SER A 187 5.43 15.05 -2.82
CA SER A 187 6.88 15.09 -3.03
C SER A 187 7.52 13.71 -2.84
N SER A 188 8.79 13.59 -3.21
CA SER A 188 9.65 12.44 -2.93
C SER A 188 11.06 12.93 -2.60
N GLY A 189 11.82 12.14 -1.87
CA GLY A 189 13.18 12.49 -1.42
C GLY A 189 14.30 12.05 -2.37
N PRO A 190 15.56 12.24 -1.97
CA PRO A 190 16.74 11.97 -2.80
C PRO A 190 16.92 10.49 -3.17
N ALA A 191 16.57 9.54 -2.29
CA ALA A 191 16.81 8.12 -2.56
C ALA A 191 16.01 7.60 -3.76
N ALA A 192 14.84 8.20 -4.05
CA ALA A 192 14.03 7.82 -5.19
C ALA A 192 14.73 8.04 -6.56
N LYS A 193 15.81 8.85 -6.64
CA LYS A 193 16.66 8.96 -7.84
C LYS A 193 17.55 7.74 -8.07
N HIS A 194 17.76 6.91 -7.05
CA HIS A 194 18.79 5.87 -7.03
C HIS A 194 18.26 4.50 -6.58
N SER A 195 17.05 4.44 -6.05
CA SER A 195 16.38 3.26 -5.52
C SER A 195 15.06 3.03 -6.25
N LYS A 196 14.70 1.76 -6.44
CA LYS A 196 13.39 1.33 -6.95
C LYS A 196 12.33 1.26 -5.85
N TRP A 197 12.72 1.40 -4.59
CA TRP A 197 11.82 1.53 -3.44
C TRP A 197 11.33 2.97 -3.23
N GLY A 198 11.43 3.83 -4.24
CA GLY A 198 11.05 5.24 -4.14
C GLY A 198 9.55 5.42 -3.86
N MET A 199 9.20 6.17 -2.83
CA MET A 199 7.80 6.48 -2.47
C MET A 199 7.44 7.95 -2.62
N LEU A 200 6.14 8.25 -2.58
CA LEU A 200 5.59 9.61 -2.57
C LEU A 200 5.03 9.97 -1.19
N ASN A 201 5.33 11.18 -0.72
CA ASN A 201 4.74 11.80 0.47
C ASN A 201 3.60 12.74 0.07
N PHE A 202 2.45 12.60 0.71
CA PHE A 202 1.24 13.39 0.51
C PHE A 202 0.95 14.20 1.76
N SER A 203 1.03 15.52 1.67
CA SER A 203 1.02 16.37 2.86
C SER A 203 -0.34 16.94 3.25
N TRP A 204 -0.45 17.32 4.52
CA TRP A 204 -1.42 18.29 5.01
C TRP A 204 -0.83 19.10 6.15
N PHE A 205 -1.32 20.32 6.32
CA PHE A 205 -0.78 21.22 7.32
C PHE A 205 -1.57 21.19 8.62
N VAL A 206 -0.87 20.97 9.74
CA VAL A 206 -1.44 20.97 11.08
C VAL A 206 -1.10 22.25 11.80
N ARG A 207 -2.07 23.17 11.84
CA ARG A 207 -1.94 24.52 12.37
C ARG A 207 -1.37 24.56 13.79
N GLY A 208 -1.84 23.69 14.68
CA GLY A 208 -1.39 23.64 16.08
C GLY A 208 0.10 23.32 16.25
N ARG A 209 0.72 22.69 15.25
CA ARG A 209 2.14 22.32 15.24
C ARG A 209 2.98 23.17 14.28
N ASN A 210 2.34 24.03 13.48
CA ASN A 210 2.97 24.72 12.36
C ASN A 210 3.78 23.75 11.46
N TRP A 211 3.24 22.56 11.23
CA TRP A 211 3.94 21.44 10.59
C TRP A 211 3.13 20.87 9.43
N ALA A 212 3.78 20.67 8.29
CA ALA A 212 3.23 19.92 7.17
C ALA A 212 3.48 18.42 7.38
N SER A 213 2.51 17.75 8.00
CA SER A 213 2.51 16.30 8.19
C SER A 213 2.28 15.57 6.87
N SER A 214 2.66 14.30 6.79
CA SER A 214 2.55 13.51 5.55
C SER A 214 2.08 12.07 5.75
N LYS A 215 1.47 11.53 4.70
CA LYS A 215 1.21 10.10 4.53
C LYS A 215 1.83 9.61 3.23
N GLN A 216 2.12 8.32 3.18
CA GLN A 216 2.95 7.74 2.14
C GLN A 216 2.12 6.94 1.14
N ALA A 217 2.24 7.26 -0.14
CA ALA A 217 1.99 6.31 -1.22
C ALA A 217 3.28 5.48 -1.38
N GLY A 218 3.43 4.50 -0.49
CA GLY A 218 4.69 3.82 -0.19
C GLY A 218 5.19 2.92 -1.32
N ARG A 219 4.37 1.92 -1.66
CA ARG A 219 4.87 0.71 -2.32
C ARG A 219 4.92 0.81 -3.84
N GLY A 220 5.80 -0.01 -4.43
CA GLY A 220 5.86 -0.20 -5.88
C GLY A 220 6.73 0.80 -6.65
N GLY A 221 7.39 1.75 -5.98
CA GLY A 221 8.40 2.58 -6.63
C GLY A 221 7.86 3.78 -7.40
N ILE A 222 6.64 4.28 -7.11
CA ILE A 222 6.07 5.43 -7.83
C ILE A 222 6.90 6.70 -7.59
N GLY A 223 7.55 6.85 -6.43
CA GLY A 223 8.49 7.95 -6.18
C GLY A 223 9.70 7.92 -7.12
N THR A 224 10.15 6.74 -7.53
CA THR A 224 11.21 6.58 -8.54
C THR A 224 10.74 7.07 -9.91
N VAL A 225 9.52 6.71 -10.33
CA VAL A 225 8.91 7.22 -11.56
C VAL A 225 8.78 8.74 -11.50
N PHE A 226 8.39 9.28 -10.34
CA PHE A 226 8.26 10.72 -10.11
C PHE A 226 9.59 11.46 -10.31
N LYS A 227 10.68 10.92 -9.77
CA LYS A 227 12.03 11.48 -9.97
C LYS A 227 12.56 11.29 -11.39
N ASP A 228 12.28 10.16 -12.03
CA ASP A 228 12.65 9.91 -13.43
C ASP A 228 11.97 10.90 -14.40
N LYS A 229 10.78 11.40 -14.06
CA LYS A 229 10.08 12.46 -14.79
C LYS A 229 10.58 13.87 -14.51
N ASN A 230 11.60 14.02 -13.65
CA ASN A 230 12.10 15.28 -13.12
C ASN A 230 11.00 16.12 -12.43
N LEU A 231 10.13 15.46 -11.67
CA LEU A 231 9.18 16.16 -10.81
C LEU A 231 9.83 16.46 -9.45
N LYS A 232 9.89 17.74 -9.10
CA LYS A 232 10.28 18.19 -7.76
C LYS A 232 9.12 18.03 -6.79
N ALA A 233 7.94 18.53 -7.16
CA ALA A 233 6.71 18.43 -6.36
C ALA A 233 5.45 18.68 -7.20
N LEU A 234 4.31 18.20 -6.71
CA LEU A 234 2.97 18.69 -7.07
C LEU A 234 2.46 19.54 -5.92
N VAL A 235 1.87 20.69 -6.21
CA VAL A 235 1.29 21.59 -5.20
C VAL A 235 -0.13 21.92 -5.59
N CYS A 236 -1.07 21.67 -4.69
CA CYS A 236 -2.48 22.04 -4.87
C CYS A 236 -2.91 23.00 -3.77
N LEU A 237 -3.38 24.19 -4.14
CA LEU A 237 -4.05 25.14 -3.27
C LEU A 237 -5.56 25.03 -3.51
N SER A 238 -6.30 24.51 -2.54
CA SER A 238 -7.75 24.27 -2.67
C SER A 238 -8.59 25.49 -2.28
N PRO A 239 -9.81 25.65 -2.84
CA PRO A 239 -10.86 26.44 -2.23
C PRO A 239 -11.11 26.07 -0.77
N LYS A 240 -11.80 26.96 -0.05
CA LYS A 240 -12.31 26.64 1.28
C LYS A 240 -13.28 25.48 1.21
N ILE A 241 -13.04 24.46 2.03
CA ILE A 241 -13.90 23.28 2.10
C ILE A 241 -15.06 23.55 3.05
N THR A 242 -16.23 23.10 2.63
CA THR A 242 -17.48 23.18 3.37
C THR A 242 -18.20 21.84 3.32
N ILE A 243 -19.29 21.73 4.06
CA ILE A 243 -20.15 20.54 4.02
C ILE A 243 -20.74 20.28 2.62
N ASN A 244 -20.85 21.32 1.79
CA ASN A 244 -21.37 21.25 0.43
C ASN A 244 -20.28 21.01 -0.62
N SER A 245 -18.99 20.97 -0.26
CA SER A 245 -17.91 20.86 -1.25
C SER A 245 -17.95 19.56 -2.06
N ASN A 246 -18.37 18.44 -1.46
CA ASN A 246 -18.58 17.18 -2.19
C ASN A 246 -19.96 17.08 -2.86
N ASN A 247 -20.86 18.02 -2.51
CA ASN A 247 -22.21 18.18 -3.05
C ASN A 247 -22.97 16.86 -3.30
N PRO A 248 -23.28 16.10 -2.22
CA PRO A 248 -23.99 14.84 -2.34
C PRO A 248 -25.44 15.03 -2.85
N ALA A 249 -25.97 14.03 -3.56
CA ALA A 249 -27.34 14.04 -4.07
C ALA A 249 -28.39 14.14 -2.94
N ASP A 250 -28.13 13.49 -1.80
CA ASP A 250 -28.89 13.59 -0.56
C ASP A 250 -27.93 13.86 0.61
N LEU A 251 -27.79 15.15 0.95
CA LEU A 251 -26.92 15.59 2.03
C LEU A 251 -27.42 15.14 3.41
N GLU A 252 -28.73 15.05 3.62
CA GLU A 252 -29.29 14.71 4.92
C GLU A 252 -29.01 13.25 5.27
N GLU A 253 -29.31 12.33 4.34
CA GLU A 253 -29.06 10.91 4.54
C GLU A 253 -27.56 10.62 4.64
N ALA A 254 -26.74 11.23 3.76
CA ALA A 254 -25.29 11.07 3.81
C ALA A 254 -24.70 11.48 5.18
N ARG A 255 -25.20 12.58 5.77
CA ARG A 255 -24.76 13.05 7.10
C ARG A 255 -25.26 12.15 8.22
N LYS A 256 -26.49 11.65 8.13
CA LYS A 256 -27.06 10.73 9.12
C LYS A 256 -26.21 9.45 9.21
N ILE A 257 -25.85 8.85 8.08
CA ILE A 257 -25.00 7.66 8.02
C ILE A 257 -23.60 7.98 8.58
N GLY A 258 -22.98 9.09 8.14
CA GLY A 258 -21.67 9.51 8.65
C GLY A 258 -21.66 9.70 10.17
N LYS A 259 -22.72 10.32 10.72
CA LYS A 259 -22.89 10.50 12.18
C LYS A 259 -23.03 9.16 12.90
N MET A 260 -23.88 8.25 12.42
CA MET A 260 -24.05 6.93 13.02
C MET A 260 -22.71 6.17 13.07
N TYR A 261 -21.98 6.17 11.96
CA TYR A 261 -20.71 5.46 11.86
C TYR A 261 -19.64 6.07 12.77
N SER A 262 -19.53 7.41 12.78
CA SER A 262 -18.62 8.12 13.69
C SER A 262 -18.92 7.84 15.15
N GLN A 263 -20.19 7.81 15.54
CA GLN A 263 -20.59 7.48 16.92
C GLN A 263 -20.19 6.07 17.32
N GLU A 264 -20.35 5.10 16.41
CA GLU A 264 -19.92 3.73 16.66
C GLU A 264 -18.40 3.64 16.83
N ILE A 265 -17.62 4.25 15.93
CA ILE A 265 -16.15 4.27 16.01
C ILE A 265 -15.69 4.85 17.34
N ILE A 266 -16.22 6.01 17.74
CA ILE A 266 -15.85 6.67 19.00
C ILE A 266 -16.17 5.77 20.21
N LYS A 267 -17.28 5.03 20.15
CA LYS A 267 -17.72 4.16 21.25
C LYS A 267 -16.88 2.88 21.34
N LEU A 268 -16.55 2.27 20.21
CA LEU A 268 -15.98 0.92 20.17
C LEU A 268 -14.45 0.90 20.07
N ASP A 269 -13.82 1.91 19.46
CA ASP A 269 -12.36 1.96 19.29
C ASP A 269 -11.59 1.78 20.62
N PRO A 270 -11.93 2.48 21.73
CA PRO A 270 -11.20 2.33 22.99
C PRO A 270 -11.29 0.94 23.64
N ILE A 271 -12.27 0.13 23.24
CA ILE A 271 -12.52 -1.22 23.78
C ILE A 271 -11.91 -2.30 22.88
N GLN A 272 -11.65 -1.96 21.61
CA GLN A 272 -11.10 -2.87 20.61
C GLN A 272 -9.59 -2.59 20.41
N ASN A 273 -9.27 -1.65 19.52
CA ASN A 273 -7.90 -1.51 19.01
C ASN A 273 -7.17 -0.29 19.54
N GLU A 274 -7.88 0.68 20.13
CA GLU A 274 -7.34 1.98 20.51
C GLU A 274 -6.63 2.68 19.34
N MET A 275 -7.17 2.58 18.12
CA MET A 275 -6.59 3.19 16.91
C MET A 275 -6.37 4.68 17.08
N ARG A 276 -7.27 5.38 17.79
CA ARG A 276 -7.06 6.80 18.06
C ARG A 276 -5.86 7.04 18.99
N ARG A 277 -5.55 6.13 19.91
CA ARG A 277 -4.46 6.34 20.88
C ARG A 277 -3.11 5.84 20.40
N VAL A 278 -3.09 4.70 19.70
CA VAL A 278 -1.85 3.99 19.33
C VAL A 278 -1.78 3.59 17.85
N GLY A 279 -2.79 3.93 17.05
CA GLY A 279 -2.80 3.66 15.62
C GLY A 279 -2.67 2.18 15.32
N THR A 280 -2.01 1.86 14.21
CA THR A 280 -1.67 0.46 13.88
C THR A 280 -0.59 -0.13 14.79
N GLY A 281 0.09 0.70 15.59
CA GLY A 281 1.10 0.29 16.59
C GLY A 281 0.56 -0.61 17.72
N HIS A 282 -0.74 -0.91 17.72
CA HIS A 282 -1.35 -1.92 18.59
C HIS A 282 -1.11 -3.37 18.14
N LEU A 283 -0.73 -3.58 16.87
CA LEU A 283 -0.58 -4.90 16.27
C LEU A 283 0.67 -5.69 16.68
N PRO A 284 1.85 -5.11 16.96
CA PRO A 284 3.07 -5.89 17.23
C PRO A 284 2.89 -6.91 18.35
N GLU A 285 2.27 -6.53 19.47
CA GLU A 285 2.02 -7.46 20.60
C GLU A 285 1.05 -8.59 20.23
N ILE A 286 0.02 -8.30 19.42
CA ILE A 286 -0.96 -9.30 18.98
C ILE A 286 -0.25 -10.30 18.08
N MET A 287 0.48 -9.80 17.09
CA MET A 287 1.20 -10.62 16.12
C MET A 287 2.25 -11.49 16.82
N ASN A 288 2.99 -10.94 17.80
CA ASN A 288 3.97 -11.70 18.57
C ASN A 288 3.32 -12.82 19.39
N MET A 289 2.23 -12.53 20.12
CA MET A 289 1.50 -13.53 20.90
C MET A 289 0.93 -14.67 20.03
N THR A 290 0.59 -14.36 18.78
CA THR A 290 0.07 -15.35 17.82
C THR A 290 1.15 -15.99 16.96
N ASP A 291 2.43 -15.68 17.20
CA ASP A 291 3.56 -16.21 16.43
C ASP A 291 3.47 -15.88 14.92
N LEU A 292 3.10 -14.62 14.65
CA LEU A 292 2.86 -14.02 13.34
C LEU A 292 3.69 -12.75 13.06
N LEU A 293 4.46 -12.24 14.04
CA LEU A 293 5.30 -11.05 13.90
C LEU A 293 6.62 -11.41 13.20
N PRO A 294 6.88 -10.92 11.97
CA PRO A 294 8.12 -11.25 11.26
C PRO A 294 9.35 -10.90 12.10
N THR A 295 10.17 -11.91 12.32
CA THR A 295 11.40 -11.82 13.09
C THR A 295 12.53 -12.45 12.31
N GLU A 296 13.61 -11.69 12.12
CA GLU A 296 14.82 -12.10 11.39
C GLU A 296 14.54 -12.65 9.98
N ASN A 297 14.11 -11.78 9.05
CA ASN A 297 13.71 -12.14 7.69
C ASN A 297 12.63 -13.25 7.64
N PHE A 298 11.56 -13.08 8.41
CA PHE A 298 10.43 -14.01 8.50
C PHE A 298 10.81 -15.45 8.90
N ARG A 299 12.02 -15.69 9.41
CA ARG A 299 12.43 -17.00 9.93
C ARG A 299 11.49 -17.43 11.06
N PHE A 300 11.12 -16.49 11.91
CA PHE A 300 10.25 -16.72 13.05
C PHE A 300 9.06 -15.74 13.07
N GLY A 301 7.98 -16.14 13.73
CA GLY A 301 6.83 -15.29 14.04
C GLY A 301 6.87 -14.68 15.44
N MET A 302 7.89 -15.03 16.22
CA MET A 302 8.16 -14.56 17.58
C MET A 302 9.64 -14.80 17.89
N HIS A 303 10.30 -13.86 18.57
CA HIS A 303 11.68 -14.04 19.01
C HIS A 303 11.75 -14.96 20.24
N LYS A 304 12.77 -15.84 20.29
CA LYS A 304 12.94 -16.84 21.37
C LYS A 304 12.94 -16.26 22.79
N GLU A 305 13.49 -15.06 22.96
CA GLU A 305 13.65 -14.40 24.27
C GLU A 305 12.64 -13.26 24.48
N ILE A 306 11.90 -12.86 23.44
CA ILE A 306 10.96 -11.73 23.49
C ILE A 306 9.58 -12.29 23.12
N SER A 307 9.02 -13.06 24.04
CA SER A 307 7.75 -13.75 23.87
C SER A 307 6.61 -13.07 24.62
N GLY A 308 5.37 -13.39 24.23
CA GLY A 308 4.17 -12.83 24.85
C GLY A 308 3.86 -11.40 24.40
N LYS A 309 3.15 -10.66 25.27
CA LYS A 309 2.55 -9.34 24.98
C LYS A 309 3.44 -8.17 25.39
N GLU A 310 4.27 -8.35 26.40
CA GLU A 310 5.14 -7.31 26.95
C GLU A 310 6.44 -7.23 26.15
N ILE A 311 6.32 -6.77 24.92
CA ILE A 311 7.46 -6.58 24.02
C ILE A 311 7.85 -5.09 23.94
N PRO A 312 9.09 -4.77 23.51
CA PRO A 312 9.54 -3.39 23.28
C PRO A 312 8.72 -2.60 22.25
N TYR A 313 7.76 -3.25 21.56
CA TYR A 313 6.85 -2.65 20.59
C TYR A 313 5.36 -2.73 21.00
N SER A 314 5.08 -2.99 22.28
CA SER A 314 3.71 -3.11 22.79
C SER A 314 2.92 -1.80 22.73
N ARG A 315 1.60 -1.89 22.89
CA ARG A 315 0.69 -0.72 22.98
C ARG A 315 1.16 0.28 24.03
N GLU A 316 1.65 -0.22 25.17
CA GLU A 316 2.11 0.64 26.26
C GLU A 316 3.33 1.46 25.84
N ILE A 317 4.28 0.86 25.14
CA ILE A 317 5.43 1.60 24.60
C ILE A 317 4.97 2.63 23.57
N MET A 318 4.04 2.28 22.68
CA MET A 318 3.51 3.23 21.68
C MET A 318 2.83 4.45 22.31
N ARG A 319 2.11 4.27 23.43
CA ARG A 319 1.54 5.40 24.20
C ARG A 319 2.59 6.38 24.72
N THR A 320 3.82 5.93 24.94
CA THR A 320 4.92 6.81 25.41
C THR A 320 5.65 7.52 24.26
N ILE A 321 5.62 6.94 23.06
CA ILE A 321 6.32 7.44 21.87
C ILE A 321 5.49 8.48 21.14
N TYR A 322 4.18 8.23 21.00
CA TYR A 322 3.30 9.15 20.31
C TYR A 322 3.00 10.38 21.17
N SER A 323 3.12 11.54 20.54
CA SER A 323 2.95 12.84 21.17
C SER A 323 1.50 13.31 21.11
N GLY A 324 1.03 13.92 22.20
CA GLY A 324 -0.33 14.47 22.36
C GLY A 324 -1.12 13.80 23.48
N LYS A 325 -1.85 14.58 24.31
CA LYS A 325 -2.68 14.05 25.42
C LYS A 325 -3.76 13.04 24.96
N GLU A 326 -4.06 13.01 23.66
CA GLU A 326 -4.88 12.00 22.96
C GLU A 326 -4.30 11.64 21.56
N GLY A 327 -3.02 11.95 21.30
CA GLY A 327 -2.12 11.32 20.33
C GLY A 327 -2.35 11.37 18.80
N ALA A 328 -3.47 11.87 18.28
CA ALA A 328 -3.91 11.44 16.94
C ALA A 328 -4.50 12.50 16.02
N ASP A 329 -4.03 12.53 14.77
CA ASP A 329 -4.63 13.25 13.66
C ASP A 329 -5.51 12.34 12.79
N GLY A 330 -6.53 12.94 12.19
CA GLY A 330 -7.15 12.40 11.00
C GLY A 330 -6.31 12.75 9.77
N CYS A 331 -6.01 11.75 8.93
CA CYS A 331 -5.44 12.01 7.59
C CYS A 331 -6.40 12.82 6.67
N TRP A 332 -7.60 13.13 7.15
CA TRP A 332 -8.58 14.07 6.60
C TRP A 332 -9.49 14.63 7.69
N ILE A 333 -10.04 15.83 7.47
CA ILE A 333 -10.97 16.50 8.38
C ILE A 333 -12.23 15.66 8.59
N GLY A 334 -12.58 15.39 9.85
CA GLY A 334 -13.77 14.62 10.20
C GLY A 334 -13.55 13.10 10.26
N CYS A 335 -12.34 12.60 10.01
CA CYS A 335 -12.04 11.20 10.26
C CYS A 335 -12.01 10.92 11.77
N THR A 336 -12.96 10.12 12.27
CA THR A 336 -13.08 9.81 13.71
C THR A 336 -12.23 8.62 14.18
N VAL A 337 -11.61 7.87 13.25
CA VAL A 337 -10.61 6.86 13.60
C VAL A 337 -9.31 7.53 14.07
N SER A 338 -8.94 8.64 13.43
CA SER A 338 -7.73 9.42 13.72
C SER A 338 -6.48 8.56 13.96
N CYS A 339 -6.18 7.60 13.07
CA CYS A 339 -5.06 6.68 13.28
C CYS A 339 -3.68 7.27 12.93
N SER A 340 -3.57 8.57 12.63
CA SER A 340 -2.28 9.16 12.21
C SER A 340 -1.58 9.75 13.42
N HIS A 341 -0.48 9.16 13.81
CA HIS A 341 0.30 9.57 14.98
C HIS A 341 1.56 10.29 14.56
N TYR A 342 2.18 10.96 15.52
CA TYR A 342 3.48 11.56 15.36
C TYR A 342 4.26 11.50 16.67
N SER A 343 5.58 11.58 16.61
CA SER A 343 6.47 11.71 17.75
C SER A 343 7.24 13.02 17.66
N GLU A 344 7.19 13.84 18.71
CA GLU A 344 7.94 15.09 18.83
C GLU A 344 9.24 14.88 19.60
N GLY A 345 10.30 15.55 19.13
CA GLY A 345 11.51 15.72 19.92
C GLY A 345 12.48 14.54 19.86
N HIS A 346 12.26 13.58 18.96
CA HIS A 346 13.25 12.56 18.65
C HIS A 346 14.55 13.24 18.19
N LYS A 347 15.65 13.00 18.92
CA LYS A 347 16.97 13.52 18.57
C LYS A 347 17.66 12.51 17.67
N VAL A 348 17.77 12.85 16.39
CA VAL A 348 18.36 11.99 15.37
C VAL A 348 19.83 11.67 15.69
N LEU A 349 20.24 10.42 15.55
CA LEU A 349 21.56 9.93 15.96
C LEU A 349 22.54 9.75 14.78
N THR A 350 22.03 9.62 13.56
CA THR A 350 22.81 9.37 12.34
C THR A 350 22.47 10.36 11.23
N GLY A 351 23.17 10.26 10.09
CA GLY A 351 22.83 11.00 8.86
C GLY A 351 22.99 12.53 8.93
N PRO A 352 22.49 13.25 7.91
CA PRO A 352 22.66 14.70 7.76
C PRO A 352 21.90 15.52 8.81
N PHE A 353 20.93 14.92 9.51
CA PHE A 353 20.16 15.56 10.57
C PHE A 353 20.66 15.20 11.98
N LYS A 354 21.80 14.51 12.10
CA LYS A 354 22.37 14.10 13.39
C LYS A 354 22.42 15.26 14.38
N GLY A 355 21.90 15.03 15.57
CA GLY A 355 21.85 15.99 16.67
C GLY A 355 20.64 16.93 16.66
N LYS A 356 19.89 17.02 15.54
CA LYS A 356 18.65 17.80 15.46
C LYS A 356 17.49 17.04 16.12
N LYS A 357 16.56 17.78 16.70
CA LYS A 357 15.26 17.26 17.12
C LYS A 357 14.28 17.39 15.97
N VAL A 358 13.58 16.31 15.65
CA VAL A 358 12.64 16.23 14.53
C VAL A 358 11.25 15.80 14.99
N ILE A 359 10.25 16.09 14.16
CA ILE A 359 8.92 15.49 14.24
C ILE A 359 8.92 14.30 13.29
N VAL A 360 8.42 13.16 13.76
CA VAL A 360 8.29 11.93 12.95
C VAL A 360 6.82 11.61 12.83
N ASP A 361 6.27 11.51 11.62
CA ASP A 361 4.90 11.03 11.40
C ASP A 361 4.91 9.49 11.44
N GLY A 362 4.14 8.88 12.34
CA GLY A 362 4.18 7.43 12.65
C GLY A 362 5.14 7.08 13.81
N PRO A 363 5.71 5.86 13.85
CA PRO A 363 5.66 4.83 12.80
C PRO A 363 4.33 4.06 12.75
N GLU A 364 4.04 3.44 11.61
CA GLU A 364 2.93 2.47 11.48
C GLU A 364 3.43 1.03 11.77
N TYR A 365 2.52 0.09 11.99
CA TYR A 365 2.80 -1.34 12.26
C TYR A 365 3.85 -1.93 11.32
N GLU A 366 3.65 -1.74 10.03
CA GLU A 366 4.53 -2.28 8.98
C GLU A 366 5.97 -1.76 9.13
N THR A 367 6.16 -0.49 9.49
CA THR A 367 7.48 0.06 9.77
C THR A 367 8.06 -0.51 11.06
N ILE A 368 7.24 -0.70 12.10
CA ILE A 368 7.67 -1.26 13.39
C ILE A 368 8.14 -2.71 13.23
N ALA A 369 7.36 -3.54 12.54
CA ALA A 369 7.69 -4.93 12.30
C ALA A 369 8.88 -5.06 11.33
N GLY A 370 8.84 -4.38 10.18
CA GLY A 370 9.85 -4.50 9.13
C GLY A 370 11.22 -3.95 9.50
N CYS A 371 11.28 -2.77 10.13
CA CYS A 371 12.54 -2.12 10.52
C CYS A 371 12.93 -2.39 11.98
N GLY A 372 12.12 -3.17 12.70
CA GLY A 372 12.36 -3.58 14.08
C GLY A 372 12.58 -5.08 14.16
N SER A 373 11.53 -5.84 14.49
CA SER A 373 11.60 -7.27 14.77
C SER A 373 12.18 -8.07 13.60
N ASN A 374 11.83 -7.71 12.35
CA ASN A 374 12.31 -8.41 11.16
C ASN A 374 13.83 -8.22 10.93
N TRP A 375 14.42 -7.16 11.49
CA TRP A 375 15.87 -6.94 11.56
C TRP A 375 16.53 -7.51 12.81
N GLY A 376 15.76 -8.05 13.77
CA GLY A 376 16.29 -8.40 15.09
C GLY A 376 16.64 -7.16 15.94
N VAL A 377 16.10 -5.99 15.61
CA VAL A 377 16.24 -4.76 16.39
C VAL A 377 15.02 -4.64 17.29
N TRP A 378 15.23 -4.33 18.58
CA TRP A 378 14.17 -4.31 19.60
C TRP A 378 14.18 -3.02 20.43
N ASP A 379 14.46 -1.90 19.78
CA ASP A 379 14.44 -0.57 20.39
C ASP A 379 13.66 0.41 19.49
N PRO A 380 12.52 0.95 19.96
CA PRO A 380 11.68 1.85 19.18
C PRO A 380 12.37 3.12 18.71
N LYS A 381 13.42 3.59 19.40
CA LYS A 381 14.12 4.81 18.98
C LYS A 381 14.72 4.68 17.59
N TRP A 382 15.17 3.47 17.25
CA TRP A 382 15.79 3.18 15.97
C TRP A 382 14.75 2.99 14.86
N VAL A 383 13.58 2.45 15.21
CA VAL A 383 12.42 2.40 14.31
C VAL A 383 11.97 3.82 13.97
N LEU A 384 11.88 4.72 14.95
CA LEU A 384 11.55 6.13 14.75
C LEU A 384 12.55 6.83 13.82
N GLU A 385 13.85 6.64 14.05
CA GLU A 385 14.89 7.24 13.21
C GLU A 385 14.84 6.69 11.78
N THR A 386 14.62 5.39 11.63
CA THR A 386 14.47 4.74 10.32
C THR A 386 13.23 5.27 9.59
N ASN A 387 12.09 5.37 10.27
CA ASN A 387 10.85 5.94 9.71
C ASN A 387 11.08 7.37 9.22
N PHE A 388 11.69 8.22 10.07
CA PHE A 388 12.03 9.60 9.71
C PHE A 388 12.87 9.67 8.44
N TYR A 389 13.91 8.84 8.34
CA TYR A 389 14.78 8.84 7.17
C TYR A 389 14.13 8.25 5.93
N CYS A 390 13.28 7.23 6.07
CA CYS A 390 12.47 6.73 4.95
C CYS A 390 11.55 7.83 4.40
N ASP A 391 10.81 8.53 5.25
CA ASP A 391 9.96 9.66 4.83
C ASP A 391 10.78 10.79 4.20
N THR A 392 11.90 11.13 4.82
CA THR A 392 12.80 12.20 4.37
C THR A 392 13.44 11.90 3.02
N TYR A 393 13.87 10.65 2.81
CA TYR A 393 14.53 10.21 1.59
C TYR A 393 13.58 9.68 0.52
N GLY A 394 12.30 9.48 0.86
CA GLY A 394 11.29 8.93 -0.03
C GLY A 394 11.51 7.45 -0.30
N LEU A 395 11.62 6.62 0.74
CA LEU A 395 11.75 5.16 0.66
C LEU A 395 10.57 4.44 1.31
N ASP A 396 10.03 3.41 0.63
CA ASP A 396 9.04 2.49 1.19
C ASP A 396 9.61 1.71 2.39
N THR A 397 9.04 1.91 3.57
CA THR A 397 9.51 1.27 4.82
C THR A 397 9.36 -0.25 4.79
N ILE A 398 8.34 -0.79 4.11
CA ILE A 398 8.16 -2.25 3.99
C ILE A 398 9.29 -2.84 3.15
N SER A 399 9.55 -2.26 1.98
CA SER A 399 10.58 -2.76 1.08
C SER A 399 11.99 -2.57 1.68
N VAL A 400 12.22 -1.47 2.42
CA VAL A 400 13.44 -1.28 3.22
C VAL A 400 13.55 -2.34 4.32
N GLY A 401 12.48 -2.55 5.10
CA GLY A 401 12.43 -3.55 6.17
C GLY A 401 12.73 -4.95 5.66
N THR A 402 11.89 -5.47 4.77
CA THR A 402 12.05 -6.81 4.22
C THR A 402 13.33 -6.97 3.38
N GLY A 403 13.73 -5.96 2.60
CA GLY A 403 14.94 -5.99 1.78
C GLY A 403 16.23 -6.01 2.59
N ILE A 404 16.34 -5.21 3.65
CA ILE A 404 17.51 -5.23 4.54
C ILE A 404 17.54 -6.51 5.38
N ALA A 405 16.39 -7.04 5.81
CA ALA A 405 16.33 -8.33 6.50
C ALA A 405 16.89 -9.47 5.62
N PHE A 406 16.53 -9.51 4.34
CA PHE A 406 17.09 -10.46 3.38
C PHE A 406 18.62 -10.33 3.23
N VAL A 407 19.13 -9.10 3.16
CA VAL A 407 20.57 -8.84 3.13
C VAL A 407 21.25 -9.30 4.41
N MET A 408 20.61 -9.14 5.57
CA MET A 408 21.15 -9.60 6.84
C MET A 408 21.30 -11.12 6.89
N GLU A 409 20.28 -11.85 6.43
CA GLU A 409 20.37 -13.31 6.36
C GLU A 409 21.42 -13.77 5.33
N CYS A 410 21.56 -13.09 4.20
CA CYS A 410 22.63 -13.39 3.24
C CYS A 410 24.03 -13.17 3.84
N TYR A 411 24.18 -12.18 4.73
CA TYR A 411 25.43 -11.95 5.45
C TYR A 411 25.70 -13.08 6.46
N GLU A 412 24.72 -13.45 7.28
CA GLU A 412 24.86 -14.57 8.24
C GLU A 412 25.07 -15.92 7.55
N ALA A 413 24.50 -16.12 6.36
CA ALA A 413 24.71 -17.30 5.53
C ALA A 413 26.09 -17.33 4.83
N GLY A 414 26.92 -16.29 4.99
CA GLY A 414 28.25 -16.19 4.39
C GLY A 414 28.26 -15.89 2.88
N ILE A 415 27.11 -15.54 2.30
CA ILE A 415 27.00 -15.08 0.90
C ILE A 415 27.58 -13.67 0.76
N LEU A 416 27.37 -12.84 1.79
CA LEU A 416 27.94 -11.51 1.92
C LEU A 416 28.97 -11.49 3.06
N ASN A 417 29.88 -10.55 2.99
CA ASN A 417 30.87 -10.30 4.04
C ASN A 417 31.24 -8.81 4.07
N LYS A 418 32.05 -8.43 5.05
CA LYS A 418 32.45 -7.03 5.28
C LYS A 418 33.13 -6.38 4.07
N GLU A 419 33.86 -7.14 3.26
CA GLU A 419 34.52 -6.61 2.05
C GLU A 419 33.48 -6.28 0.97
N ILE A 420 32.59 -7.25 0.66
CA ILE A 420 31.53 -7.12 -0.34
C ILE A 420 30.60 -5.94 -0.01
N THR A 421 30.28 -5.74 1.26
CA THR A 421 29.34 -4.71 1.73
C THR A 421 30.00 -3.33 1.89
N GLY A 422 31.28 -3.18 1.52
CA GLY A 422 32.00 -1.91 1.67
C GLY A 422 32.25 -1.51 3.12
N GLY A 423 32.48 -2.48 3.99
CA GLY A 423 32.80 -2.29 5.41
C GLY A 423 31.62 -2.43 6.37
N LEU A 424 30.41 -2.69 5.87
CA LEU A 424 29.20 -2.80 6.69
C LEU A 424 29.03 -4.22 7.22
N GLU A 425 28.97 -4.37 8.55
CA GLU A 425 28.59 -5.64 9.18
C GLU A 425 27.06 -5.68 9.29
N LEU A 426 26.43 -6.57 8.52
CA LEU A 426 24.98 -6.63 8.37
C LEU A 426 24.43 -7.92 8.98
N ASN A 427 24.78 -8.26 10.22
CA ASN A 427 24.08 -9.33 10.95
C ASN A 427 22.71 -8.83 11.45
N PHE A 428 21.81 -9.72 11.84
CA PHE A 428 20.60 -9.30 12.55
C PHE A 428 20.96 -8.50 13.82
N GLY A 429 20.21 -7.44 14.10
CA GLY A 429 20.46 -6.48 15.18
C GLY A 429 21.43 -5.33 14.82
N SER A 430 22.07 -5.35 13.65
CA SER A 430 23.12 -4.39 13.25
C SER A 430 22.55 -3.05 12.75
N ILE A 431 21.85 -2.32 13.62
CA ILE A 431 21.11 -1.10 13.26
C ILE A 431 21.97 0.02 12.67
N GLU A 432 23.19 0.22 13.17
CA GLU A 432 24.06 1.28 12.64
C GLU A 432 24.45 1.05 11.17
N SER A 433 24.71 -0.21 10.81
CA SER A 433 24.99 -0.60 9.43
C SER A 433 23.75 -0.47 8.55
N ALA A 434 22.57 -0.83 9.05
CA ALA A 434 21.30 -0.65 8.34
C ALA A 434 21.01 0.83 8.05
N LEU A 435 21.18 1.73 9.03
CA LEU A 435 21.03 3.17 8.82
C LEU A 435 22.07 3.73 7.86
N LYS A 436 23.34 3.31 7.96
CA LYS A 436 24.38 3.69 6.97
C LYS A 436 23.99 3.28 5.56
N LEU A 437 23.41 2.09 5.39
CA LEU A 437 22.93 1.59 4.11
C LEU A 437 21.77 2.44 3.56
N ILE A 438 20.81 2.84 4.39
CA ILE A 438 19.72 3.77 4.02
C ILE A 438 20.28 5.13 3.60
N HIS A 439 21.28 5.66 4.32
CA HIS A 439 21.95 6.90 3.94
C HIS A 439 22.71 6.77 2.62
N GLN A 440 23.31 5.61 2.34
CA GLN A 440 23.93 5.31 1.04
C GLN A 440 22.91 5.26 -0.10
N MET A 441 21.70 4.74 0.13
CA MET A 441 20.60 4.78 -0.87
C MET A 441 20.24 6.22 -1.23
N ALA A 442 20.13 7.10 -0.24
CA ALA A 442 19.84 8.52 -0.46
C ALA A 442 20.91 9.22 -1.31
N ARG A 443 22.19 8.91 -1.07
CA ARG A 443 23.32 9.48 -1.83
C ARG A 443 23.61 8.77 -3.15
N GLY A 444 22.98 7.63 -3.42
CA GLY A 444 23.21 6.83 -4.63
C GLY A 444 24.62 6.23 -4.70
N GLU A 445 25.18 5.83 -3.56
CA GLU A 445 26.56 5.33 -3.46
C GLU A 445 26.64 3.95 -2.77
N GLY A 446 27.83 3.35 -2.80
CA GLY A 446 28.18 2.16 -2.03
C GLY A 446 27.24 0.97 -2.25
N PHE A 447 27.12 0.14 -1.20
CA PHE A 447 26.25 -1.03 -1.23
C PHE A 447 24.76 -0.64 -1.20
N GLY A 448 24.42 0.52 -0.62
CA GLY A 448 23.05 1.05 -0.62
C GLY A 448 22.46 1.20 -2.03
N LYS A 449 23.26 1.65 -3.01
CA LYS A 449 22.81 1.73 -4.42
C LYS A 449 22.40 0.38 -4.99
N ILE A 450 23.07 -0.70 -4.58
CA ILE A 450 22.79 -2.08 -5.01
C ILE A 450 21.53 -2.59 -4.30
N VAL A 451 21.47 -2.44 -2.98
CA VAL A 451 20.34 -2.93 -2.15
C VAL A 451 19.03 -2.25 -2.53
N GLY A 452 19.05 -0.94 -2.81
CA GLY A 452 17.85 -0.19 -3.22
C GLY A 452 17.21 -0.62 -4.54
N GLN A 453 17.76 -1.61 -5.26
CA GLN A 453 17.15 -2.13 -6.49
C GLN A 453 16.11 -3.24 -6.24
N GLY A 454 15.92 -3.69 -4.99
CA GLY A 454 14.91 -4.68 -4.61
C GLY A 454 15.41 -6.12 -4.59
N ILE A 455 14.73 -6.98 -3.82
CA ILE A 455 15.15 -8.38 -3.58
C ILE A 455 15.28 -9.15 -4.89
N LYS A 456 14.34 -8.98 -5.83
CA LYS A 456 14.41 -9.66 -7.13
C LYS A 456 15.72 -9.37 -7.88
N TYR A 457 16.17 -8.12 -7.85
CA TYR A 457 17.46 -7.74 -8.43
C TYR A 457 18.62 -8.34 -7.64
N LEU A 458 18.56 -8.29 -6.31
CA LEU A 458 19.61 -8.80 -5.43
C LEU A 458 19.83 -10.31 -5.57
N LYS A 459 18.75 -11.09 -5.71
CA LYS A 459 18.82 -12.54 -5.99
C LYS A 459 19.74 -12.81 -7.19
N ASN A 460 19.46 -12.17 -8.33
CA ASN A 460 20.26 -12.33 -9.54
C ASN A 460 21.69 -11.79 -9.37
N TYR A 461 21.83 -10.60 -8.78
CA TYR A 461 23.14 -9.97 -8.58
C TYR A 461 24.06 -10.83 -7.70
N PHE A 462 23.55 -11.43 -6.62
CA PHE A 462 24.35 -12.28 -5.72
C PHE A 462 24.70 -13.63 -6.36
N ILE A 463 23.84 -14.19 -7.20
CA ILE A 463 24.17 -15.39 -7.99
C ILE A 463 25.33 -15.07 -8.94
N GLU A 464 25.18 -14.03 -9.75
CA GLU A 464 26.15 -13.68 -10.80
C GLU A 464 27.50 -13.21 -10.24
N LYS A 465 27.50 -12.47 -9.12
CA LYS A 465 28.72 -11.86 -8.57
C LYS A 465 29.38 -12.66 -7.47
N PHE A 466 28.62 -13.42 -6.68
CA PHE A 466 29.12 -14.08 -5.49
C PHE A 466 28.88 -15.60 -5.49
N GLY A 467 28.33 -16.15 -6.57
CA GLY A 467 28.11 -17.60 -6.70
C GLY A 467 27.08 -18.16 -5.71
N ALA A 468 26.16 -17.31 -5.24
CA ALA A 468 25.14 -17.69 -4.28
C ALA A 468 24.20 -18.79 -4.84
N ASN A 469 23.73 -19.68 -3.98
CA ASN A 469 22.80 -20.75 -4.37
C ASN A 469 21.44 -20.14 -4.80
N PRO A 470 20.99 -20.32 -6.06
CA PRO A 470 19.75 -19.73 -6.55
C PRO A 470 18.50 -20.19 -5.78
N GLN A 471 18.42 -21.48 -5.41
CA GLN A 471 17.27 -22.03 -4.70
C GLN A 471 17.18 -21.46 -3.28
N PHE A 472 18.32 -21.36 -2.59
CA PHE A 472 18.36 -20.77 -1.25
C PHE A 472 17.89 -19.31 -1.27
N LEU A 473 18.42 -18.50 -2.20
CA LEU A 473 17.99 -17.10 -2.34
C LEU A 473 16.51 -16.98 -2.72
N GLN A 474 15.98 -17.87 -3.56
CA GLN A 474 14.55 -17.91 -3.89
C GLN A 474 13.70 -18.26 -2.67
N ASP A 475 14.15 -19.20 -1.84
CA ASP A 475 13.39 -19.67 -0.68
C ASP A 475 13.34 -18.62 0.45
N ILE A 476 14.45 -17.90 0.71
CA ILE A 476 14.52 -16.90 1.81
C ILE A 476 14.14 -15.48 1.38
N GLY A 477 14.22 -15.16 0.09
CA GLY A 477 13.97 -13.82 -0.41
C GLY A 477 12.48 -13.53 -0.47
N MET A 478 11.95 -12.97 0.62
CA MET A 478 10.54 -12.61 0.85
C MET A 478 10.04 -11.51 -0.10
N GLU A 479 9.95 -11.86 -1.38
CA GLU A 479 9.54 -11.04 -2.50
C GLU A 479 8.81 -11.94 -3.50
N HIS A 480 7.79 -11.37 -4.16
CA HIS A 480 7.09 -12.04 -5.25
C HIS A 480 6.59 -10.99 -6.27
N LYS A 481 6.59 -11.34 -7.56
CA LYS A 481 6.27 -10.44 -8.69
C LYS A 481 7.15 -9.18 -8.79
N GLY A 482 8.25 -9.12 -8.07
CA GLY A 482 9.18 -7.99 -7.96
C GLY A 482 9.01 -7.17 -6.68
N LEU A 483 7.97 -7.40 -5.88
CA LEU A 483 7.63 -6.58 -4.71
C LEU A 483 7.85 -7.38 -3.42
N GLU A 484 8.46 -6.75 -2.42
CA GLU A 484 8.73 -7.33 -1.09
C GLU A 484 7.43 -7.69 -0.35
N PHE A 485 7.45 -8.65 0.58
CA PHE A 485 6.27 -8.96 1.39
C PHE A 485 6.01 -7.86 2.43
N SER A 486 4.75 -7.64 2.79
CA SER A 486 4.40 -6.88 4.01
C SER A 486 4.42 -7.78 5.25
N GLU A 487 4.38 -7.18 6.43
CA GLU A 487 4.95 -7.74 7.64
C GLU A 487 4.03 -8.72 8.39
N TYR A 488 3.62 -9.81 7.74
CA TYR A 488 2.87 -10.90 8.40
C TYR A 488 3.49 -12.26 8.03
N VAL A 489 3.80 -13.09 9.03
CA VAL A 489 4.25 -14.48 8.77
C VAL A 489 3.08 -15.33 8.27
N THR A 490 3.25 -15.98 7.12
CA THR A 490 2.16 -16.67 6.41
C THR A 490 2.23 -18.18 6.41
N LYS A 491 3.28 -18.77 7.01
CA LYS A 491 3.54 -20.21 7.02
C LYS A 491 2.32 -21.06 7.41
N GLU A 492 1.50 -20.57 8.34
CA GLU A 492 0.33 -21.28 8.86
C GLU A 492 -1.02 -20.78 8.33
N SER A 493 -1.02 -19.83 7.39
CA SER A 493 -2.23 -19.28 6.78
C SER A 493 -2.21 -19.43 5.27
N LEU A 494 -2.86 -20.50 4.79
CA LEU A 494 -3.07 -20.70 3.35
C LEU A 494 -3.86 -19.53 2.73
N ALA A 495 -4.77 -18.90 3.49
CA ALA A 495 -5.49 -17.72 3.03
C ALA A 495 -4.55 -16.53 2.82
N GLN A 496 -3.65 -16.24 3.76
CA GLN A 496 -2.70 -15.12 3.62
C GLN A 496 -1.61 -15.43 2.58
N GLN A 497 -1.20 -16.69 2.40
CA GLN A 497 -0.36 -17.10 1.27
C GLN A 497 -1.01 -16.75 -0.07
N GLY A 498 -2.28 -17.12 -0.27
CA GLY A 498 -3.05 -16.70 -1.43
C GLY A 498 -3.23 -15.18 -1.50
N GLY A 499 -3.42 -14.53 -0.36
CA GLY A 499 -3.60 -13.09 -0.22
C GLY A 499 -2.36 -12.27 -0.55
N TYR A 500 -1.21 -12.92 -0.70
CA TYR A 500 0.02 -12.32 -1.22
C TYR A 500 0.37 -12.78 -2.62
N GLY A 501 0.23 -14.08 -2.92
CA GLY A 501 0.61 -14.62 -4.21
C GLY A 501 -0.38 -14.33 -5.33
N LEU A 502 -1.66 -14.13 -5.03
CA LEU A 502 -2.72 -13.90 -6.05
C LEU A 502 -3.12 -12.43 -6.24
N THR A 503 -2.45 -11.50 -5.55
CA THR A 503 -2.71 -10.05 -5.69
C THR A 503 -2.23 -9.53 -7.03
N ASN A 504 -2.88 -8.50 -7.56
CA ASN A 504 -2.55 -8.01 -8.89
C ASN A 504 -1.22 -7.23 -8.90
N LYS A 505 -0.84 -6.55 -7.82
CA LYS A 505 0.37 -5.70 -7.79
C LYS A 505 1.60 -6.31 -7.11
N GLY A 506 1.49 -7.52 -6.55
CA GLY A 506 2.52 -8.14 -5.72
C GLY A 506 2.13 -8.21 -4.23
N PRO A 507 2.94 -8.86 -3.38
CA PRO A 507 2.56 -9.23 -2.02
C PRO A 507 2.38 -8.01 -1.11
N GLN A 508 1.14 -7.53 -1.00
CA GLN A 508 0.71 -6.49 -0.08
C GLN A 508 -0.57 -6.93 0.62
N HIS A 509 -0.64 -6.76 1.95
CA HIS A 509 -1.80 -7.15 2.74
C HIS A 509 -3.02 -6.24 2.48
N ASP A 510 -2.82 -5.14 1.74
CA ASP A 510 -3.82 -4.11 1.54
C ASP A 510 -4.97 -4.58 0.63
N GLU A 511 -4.73 -5.50 -0.31
CA GLU A 511 -5.73 -6.16 -1.15
C GLU A 511 -6.42 -7.32 -0.40
N ALA A 512 -5.66 -8.10 0.37
CA ALA A 512 -6.18 -9.23 1.14
C ALA A 512 -5.45 -9.36 2.48
N TRP A 513 -6.07 -8.82 3.53
CA TRP A 513 -5.63 -9.02 4.90
C TRP A 513 -6.52 -10.08 5.53
N LEU A 514 -6.11 -11.34 5.39
CA LEU A 514 -6.87 -12.51 5.78
C LEU A 514 -6.29 -13.21 7.01
N ILE A 515 -5.10 -12.82 7.45
CA ILE A 515 -4.41 -13.44 8.58
C ILE A 515 -5.27 -13.46 9.86
N PHE A 516 -6.02 -12.39 10.11
CA PHE A 516 -6.94 -12.30 11.24
C PHE A 516 -8.13 -13.26 11.09
N ASP A 517 -8.73 -13.33 9.91
CA ASP A 517 -9.91 -14.16 9.68
C ASP A 517 -9.56 -15.66 9.60
N ASP A 518 -8.38 -16.02 9.10
CA ASP A 518 -7.89 -17.41 9.02
C ASP A 518 -7.39 -17.89 10.39
N VAL A 519 -6.42 -17.19 10.98
CA VAL A 519 -5.65 -17.72 12.14
C VAL A 519 -6.21 -17.26 13.47
N ILE A 520 -6.70 -16.02 13.58
CA ILE A 520 -7.02 -15.40 14.88
C ILE A 520 -8.50 -15.58 15.23
N ARG A 521 -9.40 -15.23 14.30
CA ARG A 521 -10.86 -15.27 14.47
C ARG A 521 -11.46 -16.60 14.00
N ASN A 522 -10.76 -17.32 13.13
CA ASN A 522 -11.21 -18.57 12.50
C ASN A 522 -12.61 -18.43 11.85
N SER A 523 -12.82 -17.32 11.13
CA SER A 523 -14.06 -16.98 10.43
C SER A 523 -14.09 -17.52 8.99
N ILE A 524 -13.00 -18.15 8.53
CA ILE A 524 -12.89 -18.84 7.23
C ILE A 524 -12.25 -20.24 7.38
N PRO A 525 -12.87 -21.14 8.16
CA PRO A 525 -12.23 -22.36 8.66
C PRO A 525 -11.93 -23.41 7.58
N THR A 526 -12.68 -23.46 6.48
CA THR A 526 -12.49 -24.49 5.45
C THR A 526 -11.65 -24.01 4.28
N PHE A 527 -11.09 -24.94 3.51
CA PHE A 527 -10.39 -24.62 2.27
C PHE A 527 -11.26 -23.81 1.29
N GLU A 528 -12.53 -24.18 1.15
CA GLU A 528 -13.48 -23.45 0.29
C GLU A 528 -13.73 -22.02 0.78
N ASP A 529 -13.78 -21.80 2.10
CA ASP A 529 -13.93 -20.46 2.67
C ASP A 529 -12.75 -19.56 2.35
N LYS A 530 -11.54 -20.12 2.37
CA LYS A 530 -10.32 -19.41 2.00
C LYS A 530 -10.37 -18.97 0.54
N ALA A 531 -10.83 -19.84 -0.35
CA ALA A 531 -11.01 -19.50 -1.77
C ALA A 531 -12.06 -18.39 -1.97
N LYS A 532 -13.22 -18.49 -1.31
CA LYS A 532 -14.27 -17.45 -1.32
C LYS A 532 -13.80 -16.12 -0.74
N ALA A 533 -12.99 -16.15 0.32
CA ALA A 533 -12.39 -14.95 0.92
C ALA A 533 -11.40 -14.29 -0.04
N LEU A 534 -10.59 -15.07 -0.76
CA LEU A 534 -9.65 -14.60 -1.78
C LEU A 534 -10.32 -14.08 -3.05
N ARG A 535 -11.62 -14.31 -3.23
CA ARG A 535 -12.48 -13.58 -4.18
C ARG A 535 -12.99 -12.28 -3.56
N PHE A 536 -13.67 -12.36 -2.42
CA PHE A 536 -14.38 -11.22 -1.83
C PHE A 536 -13.46 -10.08 -1.37
N PHE A 537 -12.41 -10.37 -0.59
CA PHE A 537 -11.60 -9.33 0.05
C PHE A 537 -10.87 -8.42 -0.95
N PRO A 538 -10.20 -8.93 -2.00
CA PRO A 538 -9.60 -8.08 -3.03
C PRO A 538 -10.61 -7.17 -3.74
N TYR A 539 -11.80 -7.69 -4.04
CA TYR A 539 -12.85 -6.90 -4.70
C TYR A 539 -13.40 -5.83 -3.75
N TRP A 540 -13.77 -6.20 -2.53
CA TRP A 540 -14.28 -5.23 -1.54
C TRP A 540 -13.23 -4.18 -1.18
N ARG A 541 -11.96 -4.56 -1.00
CA ARG A 541 -10.86 -3.62 -0.73
C ARG A 541 -10.58 -2.69 -1.92
N THR A 542 -10.78 -3.17 -3.14
CA THR A 542 -10.72 -2.34 -4.35
C THR A 542 -11.83 -1.29 -4.37
N TRP A 543 -13.03 -1.62 -3.88
CA TRP A 543 -14.16 -0.68 -3.86
C TRP A 543 -13.85 0.61 -3.08
N PHE A 544 -13.16 0.52 -1.94
CA PHE A 544 -12.70 1.73 -1.22
C PHE A 544 -11.79 2.62 -2.07
N SER A 545 -10.91 2.00 -2.86
CA SER A 545 -9.99 2.73 -3.75
C SER A 545 -10.70 3.34 -4.95
N LEU A 546 -11.84 2.80 -5.39
CA LEU A 546 -12.68 3.46 -6.39
C LEU A 546 -13.36 4.72 -5.84
N ASN A 547 -13.64 4.72 -4.53
CA ASN A 547 -14.50 5.72 -3.89
C ASN A 547 -13.75 6.79 -3.10
N GLY A 548 -12.42 6.71 -2.97
CA GLY A 548 -11.64 7.65 -2.17
C GLY A 548 -11.83 7.47 -0.66
N LEU A 549 -12.10 6.23 -0.23
CA LEU A 549 -12.35 5.89 1.17
C LEU A 549 -11.21 5.06 1.78
N CYS A 550 -11.06 5.20 3.09
CA CYS A 550 -10.20 4.38 3.93
C CYS A 550 -10.90 3.05 4.26
N LYS A 551 -10.15 1.96 4.26
CA LYS A 551 -10.65 0.62 4.61
C LYS A 551 -10.66 0.34 6.12
N LEU A 552 -9.92 1.13 6.92
CA LEU A 552 -9.79 0.88 8.36
C LEU A 552 -11.11 1.00 9.14
N PRO A 553 -11.98 2.00 8.88
CA PRO A 553 -13.28 2.06 9.53
C PRO A 553 -14.10 0.77 9.35
N TRP A 554 -13.94 0.07 8.22
CA TRP A 554 -14.73 -1.14 7.92
C TRP A 554 -14.34 -2.34 8.80
N ASN A 555 -13.05 -2.66 8.94
CA ASN A 555 -12.61 -3.92 9.54
C ASN A 555 -11.86 -3.77 10.88
N ASP A 556 -11.26 -2.61 11.16
CA ASP A 556 -10.50 -2.42 12.38
C ASP A 556 -11.41 -2.12 13.58
N ILE A 557 -12.50 -1.38 13.36
CA ILE A 557 -13.56 -1.25 14.35
C ILE A 557 -14.74 -2.05 13.83
N GLN A 558 -15.22 -3.05 14.58
CA GLN A 558 -16.34 -3.90 14.16
C GLN A 558 -17.56 -3.71 15.08
N PRO A 559 -18.79 -3.77 14.54
CA PRO A 559 -20.00 -3.62 15.34
C PRO A 559 -20.17 -4.82 16.28
N LEU A 560 -20.87 -4.66 17.40
CA LEU A 560 -21.06 -5.74 18.38
C LEU A 560 -21.91 -6.90 17.82
N SER A 561 -22.87 -6.57 16.96
CA SER A 561 -23.72 -7.50 16.18
C SER A 561 -22.92 -8.48 15.32
N GLN A 562 -21.65 -8.15 15.04
CA GLN A 562 -20.78 -8.96 14.20
C GLN A 562 -20.63 -10.41 14.69
N ARG A 563 -20.67 -10.64 16.00
CA ARG A 563 -20.58 -11.99 16.60
C ARG A 563 -21.86 -12.81 16.43
N GLU A 564 -22.99 -12.15 16.18
CA GLU A 564 -24.33 -12.75 16.07
C GLU A 564 -24.56 -13.32 14.66
N TYR A 565 -23.89 -12.78 13.64
CA TYR A 565 -23.96 -13.30 12.27
C TYR A 565 -23.38 -14.71 12.15
N PRO A 566 -23.99 -15.62 11.36
CA PRO A 566 -23.40 -16.92 11.08
C PRO A 566 -22.12 -16.77 10.27
N ILE A 567 -21.20 -17.73 10.36
CA ILE A 567 -19.98 -17.73 9.54
C ILE A 567 -20.34 -17.66 8.06
N LYS A 568 -21.31 -18.48 7.65
CA LYS A 568 -21.81 -18.56 6.28
C LYS A 568 -23.32 -18.50 6.26
N ASP A 569 -23.85 -18.10 5.11
CA ASP A 569 -25.26 -18.31 4.80
C ASP A 569 -25.52 -19.83 4.68
N PRO A 570 -26.50 -20.38 5.43
CA PRO A 570 -26.75 -21.82 5.46
C PRO A 570 -27.34 -22.37 4.15
N LYS A 571 -27.88 -21.52 3.27
CA LYS A 571 -28.47 -21.91 1.98
C LYS A 571 -27.47 -21.80 0.84
N THR A 572 -26.72 -20.70 0.78
CA THR A 572 -25.81 -20.42 -0.34
C THR A 572 -24.36 -20.83 -0.06
N GLY A 573 -24.00 -21.01 1.21
CA GLY A 573 -22.61 -21.26 1.62
C GLY A 573 -21.68 -20.05 1.43
N GLU A 574 -22.23 -18.87 1.15
CA GLU A 574 -21.47 -17.62 1.04
C GLU A 574 -21.00 -17.14 2.41
N LEU A 575 -19.81 -16.53 2.47
CA LEU A 575 -19.31 -15.91 3.69
C LEU A 575 -20.24 -14.76 4.10
N VAL A 576 -20.60 -14.71 5.39
CA VAL A 576 -21.45 -13.64 5.96
C VAL A 576 -20.65 -12.88 7.00
N ARG A 577 -20.22 -13.54 8.08
CA ARG A 577 -19.49 -12.90 9.17
C ARG A 577 -18.27 -12.14 8.67
N ALA A 578 -17.37 -12.77 7.92
CA ALA A 578 -16.15 -12.11 7.43
C ALA A 578 -16.38 -10.83 6.58
N LYS A 579 -17.60 -10.60 6.07
CA LYS A 579 -17.93 -9.43 5.24
C LYS A 579 -18.32 -8.19 6.06
N ILE A 580 -18.68 -8.34 7.34
CA ILE A 580 -19.16 -7.27 8.24
C ILE A 580 -20.42 -6.60 7.69
N PRO A 581 -21.58 -7.30 7.70
CA PRO A 581 -22.77 -6.91 6.93
C PRO A 581 -23.31 -5.51 7.22
N ASP A 582 -23.33 -5.09 8.49
CA ASP A 582 -23.86 -3.77 8.89
C ASP A 582 -23.06 -2.62 8.26
N HIS A 583 -21.74 -2.75 8.24
CA HIS A 583 -20.86 -1.77 7.60
C HIS A 583 -21.06 -1.76 6.09
N VAL A 584 -21.10 -2.93 5.45
CA VAL A 584 -21.32 -3.04 4.00
C VAL A 584 -22.63 -2.37 3.60
N LYS A 585 -23.69 -2.53 4.40
CA LYS A 585 -24.95 -1.83 4.22
C LYS A 585 -24.79 -0.31 4.31
N TRP A 586 -24.12 0.22 5.34
CA TRP A 586 -23.89 1.66 5.46
C TRP A 586 -23.07 2.24 4.31
N TYR A 587 -22.07 1.51 3.79
CA TYR A 587 -21.34 1.94 2.59
C TYR A 587 -22.22 2.00 1.35
N THR A 588 -23.15 1.06 1.20
CA THR A 588 -24.12 1.00 0.10
C THR A 588 -25.09 2.19 0.14
N GLU A 589 -25.66 2.46 1.31
CA GLU A 589 -26.56 3.59 1.55
C GLU A 589 -25.82 4.92 1.35
N TYR A 590 -24.59 5.03 1.85
CA TYR A 590 -23.78 6.24 1.72
C TYR A 590 -23.38 6.51 0.26
N PHE A 591 -22.99 5.47 -0.49
CA PHE A 591 -22.71 5.59 -1.91
C PHE A 591 -23.93 6.12 -2.67
N SER A 592 -25.11 5.56 -2.39
CA SER A 592 -26.37 5.98 -3.01
C SER A 592 -26.73 7.42 -2.66
N ALA A 593 -26.57 7.82 -1.39
CA ALA A 593 -26.84 9.18 -0.92
C ALA A 593 -25.90 10.22 -1.54
N VAL A 594 -24.61 9.90 -1.74
CA VAL A 594 -23.66 10.84 -2.34
C VAL A 594 -23.84 10.94 -3.86
N THR A 595 -23.92 9.80 -4.54
CA THR A 595 -23.88 9.75 -6.01
C THR A 595 -25.26 9.90 -6.66
N GLY A 596 -26.33 9.68 -5.91
CA GLY A 596 -27.70 9.55 -6.43
C GLY A 596 -27.98 8.21 -7.12
N ARG A 597 -26.98 7.33 -7.25
CA ARG A 597 -27.12 6.01 -7.86
C ARG A 597 -27.57 5.00 -6.83
N GLN A 598 -28.86 4.67 -6.85
CA GLN A 598 -29.42 3.59 -6.02
C GLN A 598 -28.67 2.29 -6.31
N SER A 599 -28.08 1.71 -5.27
CA SER A 599 -27.21 0.54 -5.38
C SER A 599 -27.48 -0.46 -4.26
N THR A 600 -27.20 -1.73 -4.54
CA THR A 600 -27.17 -2.84 -3.58
C THR A 600 -25.73 -3.23 -3.25
N THR A 601 -25.54 -4.05 -2.22
CA THR A 601 -24.22 -4.63 -1.90
C THR A 601 -23.56 -5.33 -3.08
N ASP A 602 -24.35 -6.08 -3.85
CA ASP A 602 -23.84 -6.83 -5.01
C ASP A 602 -23.43 -5.87 -6.14
N ASP A 603 -24.13 -4.74 -6.31
CA ASP A 603 -23.72 -3.70 -7.25
C ASP A 603 -22.33 -3.14 -6.89
N LEU A 604 -22.09 -2.82 -5.62
CA LEU A 604 -20.80 -2.31 -5.15
C LEU A 604 -19.68 -3.33 -5.39
N LEU A 605 -19.94 -4.61 -5.13
CA LEU A 605 -18.97 -5.68 -5.40
C LEU A 605 -18.71 -5.82 -6.91
N LYS A 606 -19.74 -5.76 -7.75
CA LYS A 606 -19.60 -5.84 -9.21
C LYS A 606 -18.82 -4.66 -9.79
N MET A 607 -18.98 -3.46 -9.22
CA MET A 607 -18.18 -2.28 -9.58
C MET A 607 -16.68 -2.55 -9.42
N SER A 608 -16.27 -3.10 -8.28
CA SER A 608 -14.86 -3.33 -7.99
C SER A 608 -14.32 -4.62 -8.60
N GLU A 609 -15.13 -5.67 -8.75
CA GLU A 609 -14.78 -6.88 -9.51
C GLU A 609 -14.40 -6.52 -10.95
N ARG A 610 -15.17 -5.62 -11.59
CA ARG A 610 -14.86 -5.12 -12.93
C ARG A 610 -13.47 -4.50 -12.99
N VAL A 611 -13.17 -3.55 -12.09
CA VAL A 611 -11.88 -2.84 -12.09
C VAL A 611 -10.72 -3.76 -11.70
N TYR A 612 -10.94 -4.72 -10.80
CA TYR A 612 -9.93 -5.70 -10.42
C TYR A 612 -9.56 -6.62 -11.60
N ASN A 613 -10.54 -7.10 -12.35
CA ASN A 613 -10.32 -7.88 -13.57
C ASN A 613 -9.67 -7.03 -14.66
N PHE A 614 -10.07 -5.76 -14.80
CA PHE A 614 -9.43 -4.85 -15.75
C PHE A 614 -7.93 -4.65 -15.44
N GLN A 615 -7.54 -4.50 -14.17
CA GLN A 615 -6.13 -4.45 -13.79
C GLN A 615 -5.40 -5.76 -14.08
N ARG A 616 -6.04 -6.92 -13.85
CA ARG A 616 -5.46 -8.24 -14.20
C ARG A 616 -5.16 -8.31 -15.70
N ILE A 617 -6.08 -7.86 -16.53
CA ILE A 617 -5.92 -7.80 -18.00
C ILE A 617 -4.84 -6.79 -18.39
N PHE A 618 -4.74 -5.66 -17.69
CA PHE A 618 -3.66 -4.70 -17.88
C PHE A 618 -2.30 -5.35 -17.60
N ASN A 619 -2.18 -6.15 -16.55
CA ASN A 619 -0.95 -6.90 -16.30
C ASN A 619 -0.64 -7.86 -17.45
N ILE A 620 -1.65 -8.56 -18.01
CA ILE A 620 -1.49 -9.46 -19.17
C ILE A 620 -0.98 -8.70 -20.39
N ARG A 621 -1.53 -7.51 -20.64
CA ARG A 621 -1.02 -6.60 -21.68
C ARG A 621 0.45 -6.22 -21.46
N LEU A 622 0.91 -6.13 -20.21
CA LEU A 622 2.31 -5.88 -19.86
C LEU A 622 3.17 -7.16 -19.82
N GLY A 623 2.63 -8.28 -20.30
CA GLY A 623 3.30 -9.58 -20.37
C GLY A 623 3.36 -10.35 -19.05
N LYS A 624 2.52 -9.99 -18.06
CA LYS A 624 2.49 -10.61 -16.73
C LYS A 624 1.07 -10.90 -16.24
N GLY A 625 0.88 -11.50 -15.07
CA GLY A 625 -0.48 -11.75 -14.56
C GLY A 625 -1.16 -12.95 -15.21
N LEU A 626 -0.37 -14.00 -15.48
CA LEU A 626 -0.83 -15.36 -15.71
C LEU A 626 -0.43 -16.24 -14.52
N ARG A 627 -0.82 -17.52 -14.54
CA ARG A 627 -0.54 -18.47 -13.46
C ARG A 627 0.93 -18.52 -13.06
N GLU A 628 1.84 -18.56 -14.04
CA GLU A 628 3.28 -18.58 -13.78
C GLU A 628 3.76 -17.42 -12.90
N HIS A 629 3.06 -16.27 -12.96
CA HIS A 629 3.38 -15.08 -12.19
C HIS A 629 2.79 -15.11 -10.79
N ASP A 630 1.76 -15.91 -10.55
CA ASP A 630 1.13 -16.12 -9.25
C ASP A 630 1.72 -17.33 -8.49
N SER A 631 2.50 -18.17 -9.19
CA SER A 631 3.14 -19.38 -8.66
C SER A 631 4.57 -19.10 -8.18
N ASN A 632 5.19 -20.08 -7.51
CA ASN A 632 6.56 -19.98 -7.00
C ASN A 632 6.75 -18.83 -5.99
N LEU A 633 5.91 -18.82 -4.95
CA LEU A 633 6.16 -18.03 -3.75
C LEU A 633 7.53 -18.42 -3.15
N PRO A 634 8.25 -17.49 -2.50
CA PRO A 634 9.41 -17.87 -1.71
C PRO A 634 8.97 -18.91 -0.68
N TYR A 635 9.67 -20.04 -0.59
CA TYR A 635 9.21 -21.15 0.26
C TYR A 635 9.09 -20.72 1.73
N ARG A 636 9.79 -19.67 2.19
CA ARG A 636 9.59 -19.11 3.52
C ARG A 636 8.18 -18.56 3.81
N ALA A 637 7.46 -18.11 2.79
CA ALA A 637 6.05 -17.74 2.94
C ALA A 637 5.15 -18.98 3.16
N VAL A 638 5.62 -20.16 2.78
CA VAL A 638 4.86 -21.42 2.79
C VAL A 638 5.26 -22.30 3.98
N GLY A 639 6.55 -22.43 4.30
CA GLY A 639 7.08 -23.31 5.34
C GLY A 639 8.49 -22.94 5.83
N PRO A 640 9.09 -23.76 6.72
CA PRO A 640 10.44 -23.56 7.22
C PRO A 640 11.49 -23.91 6.16
N VAL A 641 12.40 -22.98 5.83
CA VAL A 641 13.44 -23.21 4.80
C VAL A 641 14.69 -23.85 5.36
N THR A 642 15.02 -23.56 6.63
CA THR A 642 16.22 -24.07 7.31
C THR A 642 15.87 -25.02 8.47
N MET A 643 16.81 -25.89 8.86
CA MET A 643 16.64 -26.75 10.04
C MET A 643 16.32 -25.94 11.30
N LEU A 644 16.98 -24.79 11.47
CA LEU A 644 16.75 -23.90 12.60
C LEU A 644 15.29 -23.43 12.67
N GLU A 645 14.66 -23.10 11.54
CA GLU A 645 13.24 -22.73 11.51
C GLU A 645 12.31 -23.91 11.76
N TYR A 646 12.68 -25.12 11.33
CA TYR A 646 11.88 -26.31 11.62
C TYR A 646 11.94 -26.62 13.12
N GLU A 647 13.15 -26.69 13.66
CA GLU A 647 13.43 -27.07 15.05
C GLU A 647 12.84 -26.08 16.04
N SER A 648 12.78 -24.79 15.70
CA SER A 648 12.15 -23.77 16.55
C SER A 648 10.66 -24.03 16.79
N ARG A 649 9.99 -24.84 15.95
CA ARG A 649 8.58 -25.25 16.11
C ARG A 649 8.37 -26.73 15.77
N SER A 650 9.31 -27.58 16.14
CA SER A 650 9.32 -29.01 15.78
C SER A 650 8.04 -29.73 16.16
N GLU A 651 7.51 -29.50 17.36
CA GLU A 651 6.24 -30.08 17.82
C GLU A 651 5.08 -29.77 16.87
N ARG A 652 4.96 -28.51 16.42
CA ARG A 652 3.89 -28.09 15.50
C ARG A 652 4.01 -28.77 14.14
N TYR A 653 5.22 -28.83 13.58
CA TYR A 653 5.43 -29.43 12.26
C TYR A 653 5.31 -30.96 12.29
N ASP A 654 5.83 -31.61 13.34
CA ASP A 654 5.67 -33.05 13.56
C ASP A 654 4.19 -33.43 13.76
N ASP A 655 3.41 -32.58 14.44
CA ASP A 655 1.96 -32.76 14.55
C ASP A 655 1.24 -32.65 13.21
N GLN A 656 1.64 -31.72 12.33
CA GLN A 656 1.08 -31.62 10.98
C GLN A 656 1.42 -32.84 10.13
N LEU A 657 2.68 -33.31 10.18
CA LEU A 657 3.10 -34.55 9.51
C LEU A 657 2.23 -35.73 9.95
N LYS A 658 2.00 -35.86 11.25
CA LYS A 658 1.25 -36.98 11.82
C LYS A 658 -0.26 -36.89 11.56
N LYS A 659 -0.88 -35.76 11.88
CA LYS A 659 -2.35 -35.60 11.95
C LYS A 659 -2.97 -35.23 10.61
N ILE A 660 -2.25 -34.50 9.77
CA ILE A 660 -2.79 -33.98 8.49
C ILE A 660 -2.23 -34.78 7.32
N ILE A 661 -0.92 -35.06 7.30
CA ILE A 661 -0.27 -35.76 6.18
C ILE A 661 -0.32 -37.29 6.37
N GLY A 662 -0.44 -37.76 7.62
CA GLY A 662 -0.50 -39.19 7.94
C GLY A 662 0.86 -39.88 8.00
N ILE A 663 1.95 -39.13 8.15
CA ILE A 663 3.33 -39.64 8.23
C ILE A 663 3.82 -39.59 9.67
N ASN A 664 4.40 -40.69 10.16
CA ASN A 664 5.05 -40.72 11.48
C ASN A 664 6.42 -39.99 11.41
N PRO A 665 6.62 -38.89 12.16
CA PRO A 665 7.89 -38.18 12.18
C PRO A 665 8.99 -38.91 12.95
N ASN A 666 8.66 -39.89 13.79
CA ASN A 666 9.65 -40.61 14.60
C ASN A 666 10.61 -41.43 13.70
N GLY A 667 11.91 -41.27 13.92
CA GLY A 667 12.96 -41.97 13.17
C GLY A 667 13.38 -41.30 11.86
N LYS A 668 12.76 -40.17 11.49
CA LYS A 668 13.17 -39.32 10.37
C LYS A 668 14.07 -38.18 10.87
N ASP A 669 15.09 -37.83 10.12
CA ASP A 669 15.87 -36.62 10.40
C ASP A 669 15.10 -35.34 10.00
N THR A 670 15.54 -34.18 10.49
CA THR A 670 14.89 -32.89 10.23
C THR A 670 14.81 -32.56 8.73
N THR A 671 15.81 -32.94 7.95
CA THR A 671 15.86 -32.66 6.49
C THR A 671 14.79 -33.46 5.75
N GLU A 672 14.64 -34.74 6.09
CA GLU A 672 13.60 -35.60 5.52
C GLU A 672 12.19 -35.06 5.87
N LYS A 673 11.98 -34.68 7.12
CA LYS A 673 10.72 -34.07 7.59
C LYS A 673 10.38 -32.79 6.84
N MET A 674 11.35 -31.89 6.68
CA MET A 674 11.19 -30.64 5.93
C MET A 674 10.82 -30.87 4.47
N LYS A 675 11.44 -31.86 3.82
CA LYS A 675 11.13 -32.21 2.42
C LYS A 675 9.67 -32.65 2.24
N ILE A 676 9.22 -33.57 3.08
CA ILE A 676 7.81 -34.06 3.07
C ILE A 676 6.84 -32.90 3.31
N LEU A 677 7.16 -32.04 4.28
CA LEU A 677 6.34 -30.88 4.60
C LEU A 677 6.25 -29.89 3.43
N ARG A 678 7.38 -29.64 2.74
CA ARG A 678 7.47 -28.78 1.56
C ARG A 678 6.56 -29.24 0.45
N GLU A 679 6.70 -30.50 0.05
CA GLU A 679 5.89 -31.11 -1.01
C GLU A 679 4.39 -30.96 -0.73
N TYR A 680 3.96 -31.27 0.50
CA TYR A 680 2.56 -31.12 0.90
C TYR A 680 2.09 -29.66 0.83
N ARG A 681 2.84 -28.72 1.43
CA ARG A 681 2.40 -27.32 1.52
C ARG A 681 2.39 -26.61 0.17
N GLU A 682 3.36 -26.89 -0.70
CA GLU A 682 3.36 -26.39 -2.09
C GLU A 682 2.16 -26.93 -2.88
N GLU A 683 1.81 -28.22 -2.71
CA GLU A 683 0.61 -28.81 -3.33
C GLU A 683 -0.68 -28.13 -2.85
N GLN A 684 -0.80 -27.82 -1.55
CA GLN A 684 -1.97 -27.09 -1.04
C GLN A 684 -2.11 -25.69 -1.66
N TYR A 685 -0.99 -25.00 -1.89
CA TYR A 685 -1.02 -23.71 -2.56
C TYR A 685 -1.50 -23.83 -4.01
N VAL A 686 -1.03 -24.82 -4.77
CA VAL A 686 -1.49 -25.09 -6.14
C VAL A 686 -3.00 -25.35 -6.17
N LYS A 687 -3.51 -26.19 -5.27
CA LYS A 687 -4.96 -26.44 -5.14
C LYS A 687 -5.73 -25.15 -4.84
N LEU A 688 -5.19 -24.29 -3.97
CA LEU A 688 -5.81 -23.00 -3.65
C LEU A 688 -5.89 -22.10 -4.88
N GLN A 689 -4.85 -22.03 -5.70
CA GLN A 689 -4.86 -21.26 -6.95
C GLN A 689 -6.02 -21.70 -7.84
N ASP A 690 -6.17 -23.01 -8.06
CA ASP A 690 -7.25 -23.56 -8.90
C ASP A 690 -8.63 -23.19 -8.39
N ALA A 691 -8.83 -23.30 -7.07
CA ALA A 691 -10.09 -22.94 -6.43
C ALA A 691 -10.39 -21.44 -6.55
N VAL A 692 -9.39 -20.57 -6.32
CA VAL A 692 -9.57 -19.12 -6.43
C VAL A 692 -9.80 -18.69 -7.87
N TYR A 693 -9.10 -19.25 -8.85
CA TYR A 693 -9.34 -18.94 -10.27
C TYR A 693 -10.77 -19.30 -10.67
N LYS A 694 -11.27 -20.45 -10.24
CA LYS A 694 -12.67 -20.82 -10.43
C LYS A 694 -13.62 -19.81 -9.80
N GLU A 695 -13.39 -19.45 -8.53
CA GLU A 695 -14.19 -18.45 -7.82
C GLU A 695 -14.21 -17.07 -8.50
N ARG A 696 -13.11 -16.68 -9.16
CA ARG A 696 -12.99 -15.40 -9.88
C ARG A 696 -13.52 -15.44 -11.31
N GLY A 697 -13.92 -16.61 -11.82
CA GLY A 697 -14.27 -16.79 -13.24
C GLY A 697 -13.06 -16.67 -14.17
N TRP A 698 -11.91 -17.18 -13.73
CA TRP A 698 -10.66 -17.24 -14.50
C TRP A 698 -10.41 -18.67 -14.97
N ASN A 699 -9.70 -18.82 -16.09
CA ASN A 699 -9.25 -20.14 -16.54
C ASN A 699 -8.04 -20.62 -15.73
N GLN A 700 -7.58 -21.84 -16.00
CA GLN A 700 -6.47 -22.45 -15.27
C GLN A 700 -5.12 -21.77 -15.51
N ASN A 701 -5.00 -20.93 -16.56
CA ASN A 701 -3.85 -20.09 -16.81
C ASN A 701 -3.90 -18.76 -16.00
N GLY A 702 -4.90 -18.59 -15.13
CA GLY A 702 -5.08 -17.38 -14.33
C GLY A 702 -5.50 -16.16 -15.16
N CYS A 703 -6.07 -16.38 -16.35
CA CYS A 703 -6.61 -15.33 -17.22
C CYS A 703 -8.13 -15.23 -17.01
N PRO A 704 -8.70 -14.02 -16.85
CA PRO A 704 -10.16 -13.84 -16.87
C PRO A 704 -10.76 -14.41 -18.16
N THR A 705 -11.86 -15.17 -18.05
CA THR A 705 -12.49 -15.74 -19.24
C THR A 705 -13.20 -14.66 -20.07
N ILE A 706 -13.33 -14.85 -21.37
CA ILE A 706 -14.10 -13.95 -22.24
C ILE A 706 -15.55 -13.81 -21.74
N GLU A 707 -16.14 -14.90 -21.21
CA GLU A 707 -17.49 -14.86 -20.62
C GLU A 707 -17.55 -13.92 -19.42
N LYS A 708 -16.59 -14.03 -18.48
CA LYS A 708 -16.48 -13.15 -17.32
C LYS A 708 -16.26 -11.69 -17.74
N VAL A 709 -15.42 -11.44 -18.75
CA VAL A 709 -15.16 -10.08 -19.25
C VAL A 709 -16.41 -9.44 -19.87
N LYS A 710 -17.22 -10.22 -20.60
CA LYS A 710 -18.54 -9.79 -21.12
C LYS A 710 -19.55 -9.55 -20.00
N GLU A 711 -19.63 -10.45 -19.02
CA GLU A 711 -20.49 -10.30 -17.83
C GLU A 711 -20.22 -8.99 -17.07
N LEU A 712 -18.95 -8.58 -17.03
CA LEU A 712 -18.48 -7.35 -16.41
C LEU A 712 -18.62 -6.12 -17.32
N GLY A 713 -18.92 -6.27 -18.61
CA GLY A 713 -19.09 -5.15 -19.55
C GLY A 713 -17.80 -4.38 -19.85
N ILE A 714 -16.67 -5.07 -19.82
CA ILE A 714 -15.33 -4.55 -20.16
C ILE A 714 -14.72 -5.27 -21.37
N ASP A 715 -15.57 -5.85 -22.21
CA ASP A 715 -15.26 -6.56 -23.44
C ASP A 715 -14.93 -5.62 -24.62
N TYR A 716 -14.16 -4.57 -24.35
CA TYR A 716 -13.60 -3.71 -25.39
C TYR A 716 -12.74 -4.55 -26.36
N GLU A 717 -12.70 -4.15 -27.63
CA GLU A 717 -12.02 -4.91 -28.68
C GLU A 717 -10.55 -5.17 -28.32
N ASP A 718 -9.84 -4.16 -27.81
CA ASP A 718 -8.45 -4.27 -27.38
C ASP A 718 -8.30 -5.19 -26.15
N VAL A 719 -9.18 -5.10 -25.17
CA VAL A 719 -9.22 -6.02 -24.02
C VAL A 719 -9.36 -7.47 -24.47
N ILE A 720 -10.32 -7.75 -25.36
CA ILE A 720 -10.53 -9.10 -25.89
C ILE A 720 -9.30 -9.58 -26.66
N ASN A 721 -8.69 -8.71 -27.47
CA ASN A 721 -7.49 -9.05 -28.24
C ASN A 721 -6.31 -9.46 -27.35
N PHE A 722 -6.12 -8.82 -26.19
CA PHE A 722 -5.05 -9.18 -25.26
C PHE A 722 -5.28 -10.51 -24.52
N ILE A 723 -6.53 -10.87 -24.22
CA ILE A 723 -6.81 -12.10 -23.45
C ILE A 723 -7.05 -13.32 -24.33
N LYS A 724 -7.49 -13.14 -25.58
CA LYS A 724 -7.83 -14.23 -26.51
C LYS A 724 -6.71 -15.28 -26.70
N PRO A 725 -5.41 -14.91 -26.78
CA PRO A 725 -4.33 -15.89 -26.88
C PRO A 725 -4.17 -16.78 -25.64
N HIS A 726 -4.79 -16.42 -24.51
CA HIS A 726 -4.64 -17.08 -23.22
C HIS A 726 -5.90 -17.80 -22.75
N GLN A 727 -6.94 -17.90 -23.58
CA GLN A 727 -8.26 -18.47 -23.22
C GLN A 727 -8.27 -19.98 -23.16
#